data_AF-A0A815Z489-F1
#
_entry.id   AF-A0A815Z489-F1
#
_cell.length_a   1.000
_cell.length_b   1.000
_cell.length_c   1.000
_cell.angle_alpha   90.00
_cell.angle_beta   90.00
_cell.angle_gamma   90.00
#
_symmetry.space_group_name_H-M   'P 1'
#
loop_
_entity.id
_entity.type
_entity.pdbx_description
1 polymer ?
#
loop_
_entity_poly.entity_id
_entity_poly.type
_entity_poly.pdbx_seq_one_letter_code
_entity_poly.pdbx_strand_id
1 'polypeptide(L)'
;MQKSPTIGIVGGGIAGLVSAYYLSQKVARSKIPHLRILLFERSSRFGGWIQTEQLEKKYDSHIFEHGPRTLRLHTGFSSLDNHSTINTLKLLEQLNIFNEQFCPIEKTSASFKNRLIYYNKKLINLNDLSLIFGGKPLRYPPIFYILYEYFSEKGRFTVQDETIKSFIYRRFGHIFAEDIVEYLLDPLIKGIYAGSVTDLSARSVFKKLFNLEQRYGSITGGLLKTRKDKQNENSIHFLFDDLNLNDYSTLLNKYSIYYLHDGLEILIKILIKYLQSLSNIELKFNQTIKKIQFFHNEKNSIEILTQSNEKYHIDHLISAIPSYELANYFDNKQYEILQKQLNQIPFVNMIVINLLYEKKDIFPLEAFGYLIPSREQSHLLGVLFDSCIRQKSDKNKHGSQLTVMMGGAWFDQLRLGQCTDEQLMHIVMNELKKQMDLNEKPLFYSISRLNKAIPNYIVGHDDNLDDIYALIRRYNLPLTLVGNSYRGIGVNDVIFDARLEIEYLNLETMKRKHLTIDCPNSPLKWCETKEIAQACDVIEQCETFVWTTRMETNRVNLSIYYETLCPDSRQFITTQVWNTYQSILDIVNITFIPYGNARELYRPETKLYQFYCQHGAEECYENLIHTCVLNFYPKSEQHMPFIYCMESIEGNVETVAIQCAQKSTIDFDQITACTHSRLGNQLQHAYAIQTENLQPSHQYVPWITLNGEHTDDIQKQAEKDLIGLICNSYKGSDPPVQCKRNL
;
A
#
# COMPACT_ATOMS: atom_id res chain seq x y z
N MET A 1 -12.67 -24.60 37.29
CA MET A 1 -13.26 -23.62 36.36
C MET A 1 -12.14 -23.08 35.50
N GLN A 2 -12.22 -23.23 34.18
CA GLN A 2 -11.21 -22.70 33.26
C GLN A 2 -11.35 -21.16 33.25
N LYS A 3 -10.30 -20.44 33.66
CA LYS A 3 -10.30 -18.97 33.70
C LYS A 3 -10.55 -18.44 32.28
N SER A 4 -11.50 -17.53 32.12
CA SER A 4 -11.79 -16.94 30.82
C SER A 4 -10.56 -16.22 30.27
N PRO A 5 -10.24 -16.38 28.97
CA PRO A 5 -9.11 -15.69 28.39
C PRO A 5 -9.33 -14.18 28.41
N THR A 6 -8.25 -13.43 28.60
CA THR A 6 -8.25 -11.98 28.77
C THR A 6 -7.29 -11.33 27.78
N ILE A 7 -7.77 -10.38 26.99
CA ILE A 7 -6.94 -9.54 26.13
C ILE A 7 -6.79 -8.17 26.80
N GLY A 8 -5.54 -7.72 26.96
CA GLY A 8 -5.24 -6.37 27.43
C GLY A 8 -4.92 -5.45 26.25
N ILE A 9 -5.53 -4.28 26.22
CA ILE A 9 -5.26 -3.21 25.25
C ILE A 9 -4.66 -2.05 26.02
N VAL A 10 -3.45 -1.63 25.67
CA VAL A 10 -2.76 -0.50 26.34
C VAL A 10 -2.76 0.70 25.40
N GLY A 11 -3.38 1.79 25.82
CA GLY A 11 -3.51 3.04 25.06
C GLY A 11 -4.95 3.35 24.69
N GLY A 12 -5.51 4.42 25.26
CA GLY A 12 -6.89 4.85 25.07
C GLY A 12 -7.12 5.81 23.89
N GLY A 13 -6.20 5.87 22.94
CA GLY A 13 -6.42 6.61 21.68
C GLY A 13 -7.44 5.93 20.76
N ILE A 14 -7.69 6.53 19.60
CA ILE A 14 -8.61 5.96 18.60
C ILE A 14 -8.24 4.52 18.24
N ALA A 15 -6.94 4.19 18.11
CA ALA A 15 -6.45 2.84 17.83
C ALA A 15 -6.90 1.81 18.87
N GLY A 16 -6.80 2.13 20.17
CA GLY A 16 -7.17 1.21 21.24
C GLY A 16 -8.69 1.05 21.37
N LEU A 17 -9.44 2.15 21.23
CA LEU A 17 -10.91 2.11 21.27
C LEU A 17 -11.49 1.30 20.11
N VAL A 18 -11.02 1.51 18.88
CA VAL A 18 -11.51 0.74 17.73
C VAL A 18 -10.99 -0.70 17.73
N SER A 19 -9.80 -0.96 18.30
CA SER A 19 -9.36 -2.33 18.56
C SER A 19 -10.31 -3.05 19.51
N ALA A 20 -10.72 -2.41 20.61
CA ALA A 20 -11.71 -2.97 21.52
C ALA A 20 -13.06 -3.20 20.83
N TYR A 21 -13.50 -2.26 19.99
CA TYR A 21 -14.73 -2.37 19.21
C TYR A 21 -14.71 -3.54 18.22
N TYR A 22 -13.69 -3.63 17.34
CA TYR A 22 -13.62 -4.72 16.38
C TYR A 22 -13.40 -6.07 17.07
N LEU A 23 -12.63 -6.09 18.17
CA LEU A 23 -12.45 -7.29 18.96
C LEU A 23 -13.77 -7.74 19.59
N SER A 24 -14.61 -6.83 20.09
CA SER A 24 -15.93 -7.19 20.64
C SER A 24 -16.84 -7.80 19.58
N GLN A 25 -16.84 -7.24 18.37
CA GLN A 25 -17.59 -7.77 17.23
C GLN A 25 -17.10 -9.16 16.84
N LYS A 26 -15.77 -9.37 16.83
CA LYS A 26 -15.16 -10.66 16.51
C LYS A 26 -15.43 -11.71 17.58
N VAL A 27 -15.37 -11.34 18.87
CA VAL A 27 -15.70 -12.20 20.01
C VAL A 27 -17.15 -12.68 19.91
N ALA A 28 -18.09 -11.79 19.59
CA ALA A 28 -19.51 -12.11 19.45
C ALA A 28 -19.80 -13.15 18.36
N ARG A 29 -18.92 -13.28 17.35
CA ARG A 29 -19.01 -14.27 16.26
C ARG A 29 -18.14 -15.52 16.49
N SER A 30 -17.38 -15.56 17.59
CA SER A 30 -16.41 -16.62 17.87
C SER A 30 -16.95 -17.68 18.83
N LYS A 31 -16.21 -18.80 18.97
CA LYS A 31 -16.49 -19.85 19.96
C LYS A 31 -16.07 -19.50 21.39
N ILE A 32 -15.60 -18.26 21.65
CA ILE A 32 -15.09 -17.82 22.96
C ILE A 32 -15.87 -16.59 23.45
N PRO A 33 -17.19 -16.73 23.70
CA PRO A 33 -18.04 -15.60 24.08
C PRO A 33 -17.68 -14.99 25.45
N HIS A 34 -16.92 -15.71 26.28
CA HIS A 34 -16.50 -15.26 27.62
C HIS A 34 -15.17 -14.52 27.64
N LEU A 35 -14.57 -14.21 26.48
CA LEU A 35 -13.31 -13.47 26.40
C LEU A 35 -13.47 -12.08 27.03
N ARG A 36 -12.61 -11.76 28.00
CA ARG A 36 -12.57 -10.46 28.68
C ARG A 36 -11.61 -9.51 27.98
N ILE A 37 -11.99 -8.24 27.85
CA ILE A 37 -11.17 -7.19 27.27
C ILE A 37 -10.90 -6.13 28.34
N LEU A 38 -9.64 -5.83 28.59
CA LEU A 38 -9.20 -4.76 29.50
C LEU A 38 -8.56 -3.65 28.68
N LEU A 39 -9.12 -2.44 28.66
CA LEU A 39 -8.55 -1.31 27.94
C LEU A 39 -8.01 -0.26 28.93
N PHE A 40 -6.69 -0.08 28.95
CA PHE A 40 -5.96 0.80 29.86
C PHE A 40 -5.63 2.14 29.20
N GLU A 41 -5.90 3.23 29.91
CA GLU A 41 -5.55 4.59 29.52
C GLU A 41 -4.89 5.33 30.69
N ARG A 42 -3.75 5.98 30.42
CA ARG A 42 -2.95 6.65 31.45
C ARG A 42 -3.60 7.94 31.97
N SER A 43 -4.34 8.63 31.11
CA SER A 43 -4.97 9.90 31.45
C SER A 43 -6.39 9.70 32.00
N SER A 44 -7.01 10.80 32.41
CA SER A 44 -8.40 10.85 32.86
C SER A 44 -9.41 10.76 31.71
N ARG A 45 -8.95 10.69 30.46
CA ARG A 45 -9.81 10.64 29.27
C ARG A 45 -9.31 9.65 28.22
N PHE A 46 -10.26 9.06 27.49
CA PHE A 46 -9.96 8.38 26.23
C PHE A 46 -9.98 9.39 25.08
N GLY A 47 -9.33 9.05 23.97
CA GLY A 47 -9.34 9.82 22.71
C GLY A 47 -7.95 10.13 22.17
N GLY A 48 -6.91 10.12 23.02
CA GLY A 48 -5.56 10.48 22.63
C GLY A 48 -5.53 11.88 22.01
N TRP A 49 -4.98 11.99 20.79
CA TRP A 49 -4.91 13.25 20.05
C TRP A 49 -6.25 13.79 19.55
N ILE A 50 -7.32 12.98 19.54
CA ILE A 50 -8.66 13.46 19.18
C ILE A 50 -9.27 14.14 20.41
N GLN A 51 -9.37 15.46 20.36
CA GLN A 51 -9.94 16.27 21.44
C GLN A 51 -10.57 17.54 20.86
N THR A 52 -11.77 17.82 21.33
CA THR A 52 -12.61 18.92 20.87
C THR A 52 -13.03 19.79 22.05
N GLU A 53 -12.73 21.09 22.00
CA GLU A 53 -13.22 22.10 22.94
C GLU A 53 -14.42 22.83 22.36
N GLN A 54 -15.48 22.96 23.17
CA GLN A 54 -16.65 23.77 22.83
C GLN A 54 -16.70 24.98 23.77
N LEU A 55 -16.71 26.18 23.19
CA LEU A 55 -16.79 27.41 23.97
C LEU A 55 -18.26 27.73 24.27
N GLU A 56 -18.70 27.56 25.52
CA GLU A 56 -20.08 27.85 25.90
C GLU A 56 -20.35 29.35 26.13
N LYS A 57 -21.50 29.81 25.60
CA LYS A 57 -22.35 30.93 26.07
C LYS A 57 -21.84 32.37 26.00
N LYS A 58 -20.62 32.68 25.52
CA LYS A 58 -20.23 34.10 25.29
C LYS A 58 -20.24 34.57 23.83
N TYR A 59 -20.02 33.68 22.85
CA TYR A 59 -19.87 34.04 21.43
C TYR A 59 -20.42 32.99 20.44
N ASP A 60 -21.56 32.34 20.75
CA ASP A 60 -22.06 31.13 20.07
C ASP A 60 -21.21 29.86 20.32
N SER A 61 -21.77 28.68 20.08
CA SER A 61 -21.08 27.38 20.27
C SER A 61 -20.03 27.14 19.17
N HIS A 62 -18.85 27.72 19.36
CA HIS A 62 -17.67 27.43 18.52
C HIS A 62 -17.02 26.12 18.93
N ILE A 63 -16.39 25.46 17.97
CA ILE A 63 -15.74 24.16 18.16
C ILE A 63 -14.28 24.28 17.74
N PHE A 64 -13.39 23.94 18.65
CA PHE A 64 -11.95 24.00 18.47
C PHE A 64 -11.35 22.60 18.57
N GLU A 65 -10.66 22.17 17.52
CA GLU A 65 -10.02 20.87 17.49
C GLU A 65 -8.55 21.01 17.90
N HIS A 66 -8.13 20.24 18.90
CA HIS A 66 -6.77 20.30 19.43
C HIS A 66 -5.79 19.39 18.69
N GLY A 67 -6.30 18.56 17.76
CA GLY A 67 -5.51 17.65 16.94
C GLY A 67 -6.12 17.49 15.54
N PRO A 68 -6.55 16.28 15.14
CA PRO A 68 -7.25 16.08 13.87
C PRO A 68 -8.62 16.74 13.90
N ARG A 69 -9.10 17.16 12.73
CA ARG A 69 -10.30 18.00 12.58
C ARG A 69 -11.17 17.66 11.36
N THR A 70 -10.53 17.18 10.30
CA THR A 70 -11.20 16.77 9.07
C THR A 70 -10.61 15.45 8.63
N LEU A 71 -11.47 14.57 8.14
CA LEU A 71 -11.10 13.26 7.62
C LEU A 71 -11.29 13.24 6.10
N ARG A 72 -10.44 12.51 5.39
CA ARG A 72 -10.50 12.43 3.93
C ARG A 72 -11.54 11.39 3.51
N LEU A 73 -12.24 11.68 2.41
CA LEU A 73 -13.10 10.71 1.71
C LEU A 73 -12.36 10.09 0.51
N HIS A 74 -11.47 10.83 -0.15
CA HIS A 74 -10.77 10.31 -1.32
C HIS A 74 -9.26 10.51 -1.25
N THR A 75 -8.53 9.43 -1.50
CA THR A 75 -7.09 9.41 -1.74
C THR A 75 -6.90 9.48 -3.26
N GLY A 76 -6.61 10.68 -3.77
CA GLY A 76 -6.75 11.11 -5.17
C GLY A 76 -5.99 10.37 -6.28
N PHE A 77 -5.58 9.11 -6.11
CA PHE A 77 -4.81 8.37 -7.10
C PHE A 77 -5.41 7.00 -7.52
N SER A 78 -6.47 6.46 -6.89
CA SER A 78 -7.31 5.36 -7.46
C SER A 78 -8.56 5.02 -6.62
N SER A 79 -9.43 4.16 -7.16
CA SER A 79 -10.57 3.53 -6.47
C SER A 79 -10.18 2.50 -5.40
N LEU A 80 -9.00 1.87 -5.48
CA LEU A 80 -8.55 0.81 -4.56
C LEU A 80 -8.04 1.33 -3.20
N ASP A 81 -7.73 2.63 -3.10
CA ASP A 81 -7.17 3.26 -1.90
C ASP A 81 -8.25 3.69 -0.88
N ASN A 82 -9.53 3.45 -1.16
CA ASN A 82 -10.61 3.91 -0.27
C ASN A 82 -10.94 2.93 0.87
N HIS A 83 -10.24 1.79 1.02
CA HIS A 83 -10.57 0.82 2.08
C HIS A 83 -10.52 1.43 3.48
N SER A 84 -9.50 2.26 3.78
CA SER A 84 -9.40 2.90 5.10
C SER A 84 -10.53 3.91 5.34
N THR A 85 -10.87 4.69 4.32
CA THR A 85 -12.04 5.57 4.33
C THR A 85 -13.35 4.79 4.51
N ILE A 86 -13.61 3.81 3.67
CA ILE A 86 -14.86 3.03 3.65
C ILE A 86 -15.04 2.32 4.99
N ASN A 87 -13.96 1.74 5.52
CA ASN A 87 -13.99 1.14 6.84
C ASN A 87 -14.38 2.15 7.93
N THR A 88 -13.87 3.38 7.85
CA THR A 88 -14.22 4.44 8.79
C THR A 88 -15.67 4.90 8.60
N LEU A 89 -16.15 5.06 7.36
CA LEU A 89 -17.55 5.41 7.08
C LEU A 89 -18.51 4.35 7.62
N LYS A 90 -18.18 3.08 7.41
CA LYS A 90 -18.94 1.95 7.92
C LYS A 90 -18.97 1.92 9.46
N LEU A 91 -17.85 2.22 10.11
CA LEU A 91 -17.82 2.39 11.56
C LEU A 91 -18.75 3.52 12.01
N LEU A 92 -18.74 4.67 11.32
CA LEU A 92 -19.64 5.79 11.64
C LEU A 92 -21.11 5.42 11.45
N GLU A 93 -21.44 4.63 10.42
CA GLU A 93 -22.79 4.13 10.17
C GLU A 93 -23.23 3.15 11.27
N GLN A 94 -22.39 2.17 11.63
CA GLN A 94 -22.66 1.20 12.68
C GLN A 94 -22.83 1.83 14.07
N LEU A 95 -22.22 2.99 14.30
CA LEU A 95 -22.35 3.76 15.54
C LEU A 95 -23.48 4.82 15.47
N ASN A 96 -24.27 4.86 14.40
CA ASN A 96 -25.31 5.86 14.13
C ASN A 96 -24.81 7.32 14.09
N ILE A 97 -23.50 7.54 13.94
CA ILE A 97 -22.89 8.87 13.85
C ILE A 97 -23.11 9.46 12.46
N PHE A 98 -23.12 8.59 11.44
CA PHE A 98 -23.21 9.01 10.05
C PHE A 98 -24.47 9.83 9.75
N ASN A 99 -25.60 9.53 10.39
CA ASN A 99 -26.86 10.23 10.11
C ASN A 99 -26.99 11.56 10.85
N GLU A 100 -26.39 11.68 12.04
CA GLU A 100 -26.60 12.83 12.92
C GLU A 100 -25.47 13.87 12.85
N GLN A 101 -24.24 13.43 12.61
CA GLN A 101 -23.04 14.25 12.82
C GLN A 101 -22.25 14.48 11.54
N PHE A 102 -22.42 13.65 10.52
CA PHE A 102 -21.58 13.66 9.32
C PHE A 102 -21.79 14.93 8.48
N CYS A 103 -20.73 15.73 8.35
CA CYS A 103 -20.74 16.97 7.58
C CYS A 103 -19.74 16.89 6.42
N PRO A 104 -20.17 16.45 5.22
CA PRO A 104 -19.28 16.30 4.07
C PRO A 104 -19.11 17.61 3.29
N ILE A 105 -17.91 17.80 2.73
CA ILE A 105 -17.53 18.98 1.96
C ILE A 105 -17.41 18.63 0.49
N GLU A 106 -18.23 19.29 -0.34
CA GLU A 106 -18.32 19.03 -1.77
C GLU A 106 -17.02 19.42 -2.47
N LYS A 107 -16.62 18.63 -3.48
CA LYS A 107 -15.47 18.96 -4.35
C LYS A 107 -15.67 20.27 -5.12
N THR A 108 -16.90 20.75 -5.21
CA THR A 108 -17.27 21.99 -5.90
C THR A 108 -17.14 23.25 -5.03
N SER A 109 -17.07 23.09 -3.70
CA SER A 109 -17.01 24.19 -2.73
C SER A 109 -15.72 25.01 -2.86
N ALA A 110 -15.78 26.32 -2.57
CA ALA A 110 -14.61 27.20 -2.60
C ALA A 110 -13.52 26.72 -1.61
N SER A 111 -13.93 26.29 -0.41
CA SER A 111 -13.02 25.74 0.60
C SER A 111 -12.32 24.45 0.19
N PHE A 112 -12.83 23.70 -0.80
CA PHE A 112 -12.08 22.59 -1.38
C PHE A 112 -11.28 22.98 -2.63
N LYS A 113 -11.90 23.76 -3.53
CA LYS A 113 -11.29 24.18 -4.81
C LYS A 113 -10.10 25.08 -4.63
N ASN A 114 -10.02 25.87 -3.56
CA ASN A 114 -8.90 26.78 -3.38
C ASN A 114 -7.90 26.14 -2.41
N ARG A 115 -6.73 25.78 -2.95
CA ARG A 115 -5.58 25.26 -2.20
C ARG A 115 -4.47 26.28 -2.31
N LEU A 116 -4.20 26.97 -1.21
CA LEU A 116 -3.27 28.08 -1.23
C LEU A 116 -1.88 27.63 -0.76
N ILE A 117 -0.85 28.23 -1.34
CA ILE A 117 0.52 28.19 -0.83
C ILE A 117 1.01 29.61 -0.59
N TYR A 118 1.79 29.81 0.47
CA TYR A 118 2.49 31.08 0.67
C TYR A 118 3.82 31.04 -0.07
N TYR A 119 3.98 31.89 -1.08
CA TYR A 119 5.17 31.95 -1.91
C TYR A 119 5.55 33.39 -2.23
N ASN A 120 6.81 33.73 -2.01
CA ASN A 120 7.39 35.04 -2.29
C ASN A 120 6.51 36.19 -1.76
N LYS A 121 6.16 36.08 -0.47
CA LYS A 121 5.32 37.03 0.27
C LYS A 121 3.87 37.19 -0.23
N LYS A 122 3.34 36.22 -0.98
CA LYS A 122 1.95 36.23 -1.47
C LYS A 122 1.31 34.85 -1.34
N LEU A 123 -0.01 34.83 -1.16
CA LEU A 123 -0.79 33.59 -1.26
C LEU A 123 -1.12 33.32 -2.72
N ILE A 124 -0.75 32.14 -3.21
CA ILE A 124 -1.03 31.68 -4.58
C ILE A 124 -2.00 30.51 -4.51
N ASN A 125 -3.04 30.53 -5.34
CA ASN A 125 -3.97 29.42 -5.50
C ASN A 125 -3.43 28.39 -6.49
N LEU A 126 -3.17 27.16 -6.02
CA LEU A 126 -2.65 26.06 -6.84
C LEU A 126 -3.64 25.56 -7.90
N ASN A 127 -4.91 25.93 -7.80
CA ASN A 127 -5.94 25.56 -8.78
C ASN A 127 -6.27 26.70 -9.76
N ASP A 128 -5.44 27.75 -9.81
CA ASP A 128 -5.52 28.78 -10.85
C ASP A 128 -5.19 28.16 -12.23
N LEU A 129 -6.12 28.29 -13.18
CA LEU A 129 -5.99 27.73 -14.53
C LEU A 129 -4.78 28.29 -15.30
N SER A 130 -4.30 29.49 -14.96
CA SER A 130 -3.08 30.05 -15.56
C SER A 130 -1.86 29.17 -15.33
N LEU A 131 -1.81 28.40 -14.23
CA LEU A 131 -0.70 27.50 -13.90
C LEU A 131 -0.57 26.31 -14.87
N ILE A 132 -1.59 26.01 -15.68
CA ILE A 132 -1.51 24.98 -16.73
C ILE A 132 -0.52 25.41 -17.83
N PHE A 133 -0.33 26.71 -18.02
CA PHE A 133 0.64 27.27 -18.96
C PHE A 133 2.03 27.50 -18.35
N GLY A 134 2.26 26.99 -17.13
CA GLY A 134 3.45 27.28 -16.34
C GLY A 134 3.37 28.64 -15.64
N GLY A 135 4.48 29.07 -15.03
CA GLY A 135 4.57 30.33 -14.29
C GLY A 135 5.14 30.15 -12.88
N LYS A 136 4.58 30.85 -11.90
CA LYS A 136 4.97 30.70 -10.49
C LYS A 136 3.81 30.01 -9.76
N PRO A 137 4.03 28.91 -9.03
CA PRO A 137 5.33 28.38 -8.61
C PRO A 137 6.03 27.39 -9.58
N LEU A 138 5.31 26.81 -10.55
CA LEU A 138 5.87 25.81 -11.48
C LEU A 138 6.38 26.47 -12.77
N ARG A 139 7.70 26.48 -13.01
CA ARG A 139 8.31 27.23 -14.12
C ARG A 139 7.76 26.84 -15.49
N TYR A 140 7.55 25.55 -15.69
CA TYR A 140 7.07 24.98 -16.95
C TYR A 140 5.59 24.56 -16.87
N PRO A 141 4.90 24.41 -18.01
CA PRO A 141 3.62 23.72 -18.07
C PRO A 141 3.68 22.29 -17.48
N PRO A 142 2.66 21.83 -16.72
CA PRO A 142 2.63 20.50 -16.10
C PRO A 142 2.91 19.32 -17.05
N ILE A 143 2.54 19.46 -18.32
CA ILE A 143 2.78 18.43 -19.35
C ILE A 143 4.26 18.10 -19.52
N PHE A 144 5.17 19.07 -19.33
CA PHE A 144 6.61 18.81 -19.45
C PHE A 144 7.15 17.92 -18.33
N TYR A 145 6.66 18.10 -17.10
CA TYR A 145 7.02 17.25 -15.96
C TYR A 145 6.54 15.81 -16.19
N ILE A 146 5.32 15.65 -16.72
CA ILE A 146 4.73 14.34 -17.03
C ILE A 146 5.53 13.65 -18.13
N LEU A 147 5.80 14.35 -19.23
CA LEU A 147 6.57 13.78 -20.35
C LEU A 147 7.98 13.42 -19.92
N TYR A 148 8.65 14.31 -19.18
CA TYR A 148 10.00 14.02 -18.67
C TYR A 148 9.99 12.76 -17.82
N GLU A 149 9.11 12.64 -16.82
CA GLU A 149 9.05 11.46 -15.95
C GLU A 149 8.73 10.17 -16.70
N TYR A 150 7.87 10.24 -17.71
CA TYR A 150 7.52 9.09 -18.54
C TYR A 150 8.71 8.57 -19.35
N PHE A 151 9.56 9.47 -19.86
CA PHE A 151 10.73 9.14 -20.68
C PHE A 151 12.04 9.03 -19.88
N SER A 152 12.06 9.42 -18.60
CA SER A 152 13.18 9.19 -17.69
C SER A 152 13.59 7.72 -17.69
N GLU A 153 14.88 7.46 -17.41
CA GLU A 153 15.38 6.10 -17.24
C GLU A 153 14.46 5.31 -16.32
N LYS A 154 14.07 4.11 -16.78
CA LYS A 154 13.19 3.25 -15.99
C LYS A 154 13.86 2.96 -14.65
N GLY A 155 13.07 2.97 -13.59
CA GLY A 155 13.55 2.60 -12.26
C GLY A 155 14.30 1.28 -12.32
N ARG A 156 15.53 1.25 -11.79
CA ARG A 156 16.22 -0.02 -11.56
C ARG A 156 15.55 -0.67 -10.35
N PHE A 157 15.25 -1.97 -10.43
CA PHE A 157 14.74 -2.79 -9.31
C PHE A 157 15.68 -2.85 -8.08
N THR A 158 16.73 -2.03 -8.03
CA THR A 158 17.80 -2.04 -7.04
C THR A 158 17.62 -1.02 -5.92
N VAL A 159 16.72 -0.03 -6.03
CA VAL A 159 16.47 0.93 -4.94
C VAL A 159 15.45 0.35 -3.96
N GLN A 160 15.92 -0.03 -2.76
CA GLN A 160 15.06 -0.60 -1.71
C GLN A 160 14.23 0.46 -0.98
N ASP A 161 14.84 1.61 -0.71
CA ASP A 161 14.19 2.79 -0.15
C ASP A 161 15.06 4.03 -0.42
N GLU A 162 14.45 5.22 -0.45
CA GLU A 162 15.13 6.50 -0.56
C GLU A 162 14.25 7.63 -0.03
N THR A 163 14.84 8.82 0.15
CA THR A 163 14.06 9.99 0.63
C THR A 163 13.09 10.47 -0.44
N ILE A 164 12.00 11.12 -0.04
CA ILE A 164 11.05 11.75 -0.98
C ILE A 164 11.78 12.70 -1.94
N LYS A 165 12.72 13.50 -1.43
CA LYS A 165 13.52 14.39 -2.27
C LYS A 165 14.36 13.60 -3.28
N SER A 166 15.10 12.58 -2.85
CA SER A 166 15.93 11.75 -3.75
C SER A 166 15.08 11.11 -4.85
N PHE A 167 13.95 10.51 -4.47
CA PHE A 167 13.01 9.88 -5.38
C PHE A 167 12.56 10.84 -6.48
N ILE A 168 12.14 12.05 -6.11
CA ILE A 168 11.62 13.02 -7.08
C ILE A 168 12.74 13.58 -7.96
N TYR A 169 13.92 13.84 -7.42
CA TYR A 169 15.08 14.28 -8.21
C TYR A 169 15.52 13.23 -9.22
N ARG A 170 15.50 11.95 -8.84
CA ARG A 170 15.79 10.83 -9.74
C ARG A 170 14.75 10.71 -10.85
N ARG A 171 13.47 10.84 -10.52
CA ARG A 171 12.35 10.64 -11.47
C ARG A 171 12.12 11.81 -12.41
N PHE A 172 12.25 13.03 -11.92
CA PHE A 172 11.91 14.26 -12.65
C PHE A 172 13.15 15.07 -13.07
N GLY A 173 14.37 14.68 -12.67
CA GLY A 173 15.58 15.43 -12.95
C GLY A 173 15.65 16.76 -12.20
N HIS A 174 16.86 17.31 -12.04
CA HIS A 174 17.09 18.48 -11.18
C HIS A 174 16.19 19.69 -11.50
N ILE A 175 15.99 19.98 -12.80
CA ILE A 175 15.25 21.17 -13.25
C ILE A 175 13.78 21.11 -12.83
N PHE A 176 13.11 19.98 -13.03
CA PHE A 176 11.68 19.84 -12.71
C PHE A 176 11.45 19.46 -11.25
N ALA A 177 12.35 18.65 -10.67
CA ALA A 177 12.25 18.20 -9.30
C ALA A 177 12.36 19.34 -8.29
N GLU A 178 13.16 20.37 -8.56
CA GLU A 178 13.24 21.55 -7.68
C GLU A 178 11.85 22.20 -7.51
N ASP A 179 11.11 22.40 -8.60
CA ASP A 179 9.78 23.02 -8.54
C ASP A 179 8.77 22.13 -7.81
N ILE A 180 8.78 20.81 -8.10
CA ILE A 180 7.90 19.84 -7.46
C ILE A 180 8.19 19.76 -5.96
N VAL A 181 9.47 19.61 -5.59
CA VAL A 181 9.87 19.42 -4.20
C VAL A 181 9.60 20.68 -3.40
N GLU A 182 10.02 21.84 -3.87
CA GLU A 182 9.90 23.08 -3.09
C GLU A 182 8.45 23.54 -2.94
N TYR A 183 7.64 23.44 -3.99
CA TYR A 183 6.35 24.14 -4.02
C TYR A 183 5.13 23.23 -3.88
N LEU A 184 5.29 21.92 -4.13
CA LEU A 184 4.19 20.97 -4.01
C LEU A 184 4.43 20.01 -2.86
N LEU A 185 5.56 19.31 -2.86
CA LEU A 185 5.77 18.20 -1.93
C LEU A 185 6.22 18.65 -0.55
N ASP A 186 7.15 19.59 -0.42
CA ASP A 186 7.56 20.13 0.88
C ASP A 186 6.38 20.68 1.69
N PRO A 187 5.56 21.63 1.15
CA PRO A 187 4.38 22.10 1.88
C PRO A 187 3.36 20.98 2.15
N LEU A 188 3.17 20.04 1.23
CA LEU A 188 2.25 18.90 1.43
C LEU A 188 2.72 17.99 2.57
N ILE A 189 4.01 17.64 2.59
CA ILE A 189 4.61 16.78 3.62
C ILE A 189 4.61 17.48 4.97
N LYS A 190 4.85 18.79 5.02
CA LYS A 190 4.60 19.61 6.22
C LYS A 190 3.16 19.51 6.70
N GLY A 191 2.20 19.65 5.79
CA GLY A 191 0.78 19.63 6.13
C GLY A 191 0.24 18.28 6.60
N ILE A 192 0.91 17.16 6.24
CA ILE A 192 0.46 15.81 6.59
C ILE A 192 1.30 15.22 7.73
N TYR A 193 2.63 15.23 7.59
CA TYR A 193 3.57 14.58 8.50
C TYR A 193 4.24 15.57 9.46
N ALA A 194 4.12 16.88 9.23
CA ALA A 194 4.97 17.89 9.85
C ALA A 194 6.47 17.52 9.74
N GLY A 195 6.83 16.83 8.65
CA GLY A 195 8.16 16.28 8.41
C GLY A 195 8.88 16.97 7.26
N SER A 196 10.10 16.53 6.98
CA SER A 196 10.91 17.01 5.88
C SER A 196 10.96 16.00 4.74
N VAL A 197 10.84 16.49 3.50
CA VAL A 197 11.07 15.71 2.27
C VAL A 197 12.49 15.18 2.15
N THR A 198 13.45 15.72 2.92
CA THR A 198 14.84 15.23 2.95
C THR A 198 15.03 14.00 3.81
N ASP A 199 14.08 13.69 4.69
CA ASP A 199 14.27 12.66 5.72
C ASP A 199 13.26 11.52 5.54
N LEU A 200 12.03 11.85 5.15
CA LEU A 200 10.96 10.87 5.00
C LEU A 200 11.19 9.93 3.81
N SER A 201 10.86 8.66 4.03
CA SER A 201 10.90 7.57 3.04
C SER A 201 9.83 7.76 1.97
N ALA A 202 10.25 7.70 0.70
CA ALA A 202 9.32 7.64 -0.42
C ALA A 202 8.53 6.32 -0.42
N ARG A 203 9.15 5.20 -0.02
CA ARG A 203 8.50 3.89 0.06
C ARG A 203 7.41 3.83 1.13
N SER A 204 7.64 4.42 2.31
CA SER A 204 6.65 4.42 3.39
C SER A 204 5.58 5.49 3.19
N VAL A 205 5.96 6.72 2.79
CA VAL A 205 5.03 7.86 2.70
C VAL A 205 4.29 7.92 1.36
N PHE A 206 4.98 7.64 0.26
CA PHE A 206 4.41 7.61 -1.09
C PHE A 206 4.35 6.18 -1.66
N LYS A 207 4.05 5.20 -0.79
CA LYS A 207 4.00 3.76 -1.09
C LYS A 207 3.44 3.41 -2.45
N LYS A 208 2.34 4.04 -2.84
CA LYS A 208 1.74 3.79 -4.15
C LYS A 208 2.55 4.32 -5.33
N LEU A 209 3.01 5.58 -5.26
CA LEU A 209 3.81 6.16 -6.34
C LEU A 209 5.14 5.39 -6.47
N PHE A 210 5.72 5.02 -5.33
CA PHE A 210 6.88 4.13 -5.26
C PHE A 210 6.58 2.78 -5.92
N ASN A 211 5.50 2.09 -5.52
CA ASN A 211 5.12 0.80 -6.12
C ASN A 211 4.80 0.87 -7.61
N LEU A 212 4.18 1.96 -8.08
CA LEU A 212 3.94 2.17 -9.51
C LEU A 212 5.25 2.31 -10.28
N GLU A 213 6.20 3.06 -9.72
CA GLU A 213 7.53 3.20 -10.29
C GLU A 213 8.29 1.87 -10.32
N GLN A 214 8.27 1.12 -9.22
CA GLN A 214 8.93 -0.18 -9.14
C GLN A 214 8.30 -1.20 -10.11
N ARG A 215 6.97 -1.24 -10.23
CA ARG A 215 6.26 -2.21 -11.09
C ARG A 215 6.34 -1.87 -12.57
N TYR A 216 6.27 -0.59 -12.92
CA TYR A 216 6.12 -0.15 -14.32
C TYR A 216 7.34 0.61 -14.86
N GLY A 217 8.36 0.86 -14.03
CA GLY A 217 9.53 1.69 -14.36
C GLY A 217 9.25 3.18 -14.44
N SER A 218 7.98 3.61 -14.32
CA SER A 218 7.53 5.02 -14.35
C SER A 218 6.24 5.20 -13.56
N ILE A 219 6.15 6.32 -12.84
CA ILE A 219 4.96 6.72 -12.08
C ILE A 219 3.82 7.02 -13.05
N THR A 220 4.06 7.89 -14.04
CA THR A 220 3.05 8.30 -15.03
C THR A 220 2.64 7.13 -15.92
N GLY A 221 3.59 6.32 -16.38
CA GLY A 221 3.33 5.10 -17.14
C GLY A 221 2.51 4.09 -16.34
N GLY A 222 2.82 3.91 -15.05
CA GLY A 222 2.04 3.06 -14.16
C GLY A 222 0.60 3.54 -13.96
N LEU A 223 0.39 4.86 -13.80
CA LEU A 223 -0.94 5.45 -13.68
C LEU A 223 -1.79 5.23 -14.96
N LEU A 224 -1.18 5.33 -16.14
CA LEU A 224 -1.86 5.10 -17.42
C LEU A 224 -2.24 3.62 -17.62
N LYS A 225 -1.37 2.68 -17.25
CA LYS A 225 -1.61 1.23 -17.37
C LYS A 225 -2.66 0.73 -16.36
N THR A 226 -2.59 1.17 -15.11
CA THR A 226 -3.53 0.77 -14.05
C THR A 226 -4.98 1.22 -14.34
N ARG A 227 -5.17 2.29 -15.14
CA ARG A 227 -6.52 2.68 -15.61
C ARG A 227 -7.13 1.68 -16.59
N LYS A 228 -6.33 0.91 -17.31
CA LYS A 228 -6.76 -0.15 -18.23
C LYS A 228 -6.97 -1.49 -17.51
N ASP A 229 -6.16 -1.80 -16.49
CA ASP A 229 -6.17 -3.09 -15.77
C ASP A 229 -7.16 -3.17 -14.58
N LYS A 230 -8.32 -2.50 -14.67
CA LYS A 230 -9.31 -2.40 -13.57
C LYS A 230 -9.95 -3.72 -13.08
N GLN A 231 -9.48 -4.89 -13.52
CA GLN A 231 -10.15 -6.18 -13.29
C GLN A 231 -9.42 -7.18 -12.36
N ASN A 232 -8.17 -6.96 -11.92
CA ASN A 232 -7.35 -8.08 -11.39
C ASN A 232 -6.76 -7.94 -9.96
N GLU A 233 -7.33 -7.18 -9.02
CA GLU A 233 -6.79 -7.12 -7.64
C GLU A 233 -7.83 -7.51 -6.57
N ASN A 234 -7.84 -8.81 -6.22
CA ASN A 234 -8.81 -9.50 -5.35
C ASN A 234 -8.32 -9.82 -3.92
N SER A 235 -7.08 -9.46 -3.52
CA SER A 235 -6.51 -10.00 -2.27
C SER A 235 -7.08 -9.43 -0.96
N ILE A 236 -7.46 -8.14 -0.92
CA ILE A 236 -8.09 -7.53 0.28
C ILE A 236 -9.59 -7.90 0.37
N HIS A 237 -10.23 -8.17 -0.78
CA HIS A 237 -11.65 -8.51 -0.84
C HIS A 237 -11.97 -9.80 -0.06
N PHE A 238 -11.05 -10.78 0.00
CA PHE A 238 -11.24 -12.04 0.75
C PHE A 238 -11.33 -11.87 2.28
N LEU A 239 -10.74 -10.81 2.85
CA LEU A 239 -10.76 -10.58 4.30
C LEU A 239 -11.96 -9.75 4.76
N PHE A 240 -12.51 -8.92 3.87
CA PHE A 240 -13.54 -7.95 4.18
C PHE A 240 -14.62 -7.88 3.10
N ASP A 241 -15.43 -8.94 3.00
CA ASP A 241 -16.59 -9.00 2.09
C ASP A 241 -17.57 -7.82 2.31
N ASP A 242 -17.52 -7.23 3.50
CA ASP A 242 -18.39 -6.14 3.91
C ASP A 242 -17.88 -4.74 3.50
N LEU A 243 -16.68 -4.62 2.94
CA LEU A 243 -16.14 -3.34 2.44
C LEU A 243 -16.39 -3.20 0.93
N ASN A 244 -17.64 -2.95 0.55
CA ASN A 244 -18.00 -2.76 -0.85
C ASN A 244 -17.87 -1.29 -1.28
N LEU A 245 -17.01 -1.03 -2.27
CA LEU A 245 -16.79 0.29 -2.87
C LEU A 245 -18.07 0.92 -3.43
N ASN A 246 -19.02 0.09 -3.89
CA ASN A 246 -20.24 0.57 -4.52
C ASN A 246 -21.15 1.31 -3.54
N ASP A 247 -21.17 0.89 -2.27
CA ASP A 247 -22.06 1.43 -1.22
C ASP A 247 -21.84 2.94 -1.00
N TYR A 248 -20.60 3.40 -1.12
CA TYR A 248 -20.23 4.81 -0.91
C TYR A 248 -19.77 5.53 -2.19
N SER A 249 -19.84 4.87 -3.35
CA SER A 249 -19.32 5.41 -4.63
C SER A 249 -19.82 6.83 -4.96
N THR A 250 -21.12 7.08 -4.80
CA THR A 250 -21.74 8.40 -4.99
C THR A 250 -21.16 9.46 -4.03
N LEU A 251 -20.97 9.09 -2.76
CA LEU A 251 -20.39 9.96 -1.74
C LEU A 251 -18.93 10.30 -2.09
N LEU A 252 -18.12 9.28 -2.39
CA LEU A 252 -16.70 9.41 -2.71
C LEU A 252 -16.45 10.22 -4.00
N ASN A 253 -17.38 10.14 -4.96
CA ASN A 253 -17.33 10.92 -6.18
C ASN A 253 -17.66 12.40 -5.94
N LYS A 254 -18.64 12.70 -5.07
CA LYS A 254 -19.12 14.07 -4.83
C LYS A 254 -18.32 14.86 -3.79
N TYR A 255 -17.87 14.21 -2.72
CA TYR A 255 -17.26 14.85 -1.57
C TYR A 255 -15.78 14.48 -1.41
N SER A 256 -15.03 15.33 -0.71
CA SER A 256 -13.57 15.20 -0.62
C SER A 256 -13.06 14.90 0.78
N ILE A 257 -13.64 15.59 1.75
CA ILE A 257 -13.35 15.53 3.18
C ILE A 257 -14.67 15.67 3.93
N TYR A 258 -14.65 15.34 5.21
CA TYR A 258 -15.76 15.60 6.13
C TYR A 258 -15.24 15.98 7.51
N TYR A 259 -16.11 16.62 8.28
CA TYR A 259 -15.96 16.81 9.72
C TYR A 259 -17.21 16.25 10.42
N LEU A 260 -17.18 16.20 11.76
CA LEU A 260 -18.35 15.86 12.56
C LEU A 260 -18.91 17.13 13.20
N HIS A 261 -20.24 17.30 13.19
CA HIS A 261 -20.92 18.54 13.58
C HIS A 261 -20.46 19.03 14.95
N ASP A 262 -20.42 18.13 15.94
CA ASP A 262 -20.00 18.42 17.33
C ASP A 262 -18.50 18.19 17.59
N GLY A 263 -17.71 18.06 16.53
CA GLY A 263 -16.27 17.77 16.53
C GLY A 263 -15.94 16.28 16.56
N LEU A 264 -14.70 15.93 16.18
CA LEU A 264 -14.26 14.54 16.03
C LEU A 264 -14.28 13.75 17.34
N GLU A 265 -14.23 14.42 18.49
CA GLU A 265 -14.34 13.74 19.78
C GLU A 265 -15.70 13.05 20.00
N ILE A 266 -16.75 13.39 19.24
CA ILE A 266 -18.03 12.68 19.33
C ILE A 266 -17.89 11.18 19.01
N LEU A 267 -17.00 10.82 18.07
CA LEU A 267 -16.67 9.42 17.78
C LEU A 267 -16.11 8.71 19.00
N ILE A 268 -15.20 9.37 19.72
CA ILE A 268 -14.61 8.85 20.96
C ILE A 268 -15.68 8.64 22.03
N LYS A 269 -16.53 9.65 22.26
CA LYS A 269 -17.60 9.60 23.26
C LYS A 269 -18.59 8.46 22.98
N ILE A 270 -18.96 8.25 21.71
CA ILE A 270 -19.91 7.20 21.31
C ILE A 270 -19.26 5.81 21.40
N LEU A 271 -17.99 5.66 21.00
CA LEU A 271 -17.24 4.41 21.18
C LEU A 271 -17.16 4.02 22.67
N ILE A 272 -16.85 4.97 23.55
CA ILE A 272 -16.81 4.71 25.00
C ILE A 272 -18.17 4.21 25.50
N LYS A 273 -19.26 4.92 25.16
CA LYS A 273 -20.63 4.53 25.56
C LYS A 273 -20.98 3.13 25.04
N TYR A 274 -20.64 2.82 23.79
CA TYR A 274 -20.85 1.51 23.20
C TYR A 274 -20.09 0.43 23.99
N LEU A 275 -18.78 0.62 24.20
CA LEU A 275 -17.92 -0.35 24.89
C LEU A 275 -18.34 -0.55 26.36
N GLN A 276 -18.77 0.51 27.05
CA GLN A 276 -19.29 0.43 28.43
C GLN A 276 -20.61 -0.36 28.53
N SER A 277 -21.37 -0.46 27.44
CA SER A 277 -22.60 -1.26 27.44
C SER A 277 -22.34 -2.77 27.34
N LEU A 278 -21.11 -3.18 27.01
CA LEU A 278 -20.71 -4.57 26.87
C LEU A 278 -20.14 -5.12 28.18
N SER A 279 -20.69 -6.23 28.67
CA SER A 279 -20.33 -6.82 29.97
C SER A 279 -18.94 -7.46 30.03
N ASN A 280 -18.34 -7.76 28.87
CA ASN A 280 -17.04 -8.40 28.77
C ASN A 280 -15.88 -7.40 28.57
N ILE A 281 -16.15 -6.09 28.59
CA ILE A 281 -15.13 -5.04 28.41
C ILE A 281 -15.06 -4.17 29.66
N GLU A 282 -13.83 -3.88 30.10
CA GLU A 282 -13.58 -2.97 31.20
C GLU A 282 -12.65 -1.84 30.75
N LEU A 283 -13.15 -0.60 30.86
CA LEU A 283 -12.39 0.60 30.58
C LEU A 283 -11.71 1.12 31.84
N LYS A 284 -10.38 1.24 31.80
CA LYS A 284 -9.54 1.60 32.94
C LYS A 284 -8.85 2.95 32.70
N PHE A 285 -9.37 3.99 33.34
CA PHE A 285 -8.81 5.36 33.30
C PHE A 285 -7.73 5.56 34.37
N ASN A 286 -6.87 6.56 34.19
CA ASN A 286 -5.79 6.91 35.12
C ASN A 286 -4.86 5.72 35.46
N GLN A 287 -4.72 4.77 34.54
CA GLN A 287 -3.89 3.59 34.71
C GLN A 287 -2.61 3.72 33.89
N THR A 288 -1.57 4.25 34.52
CA THR A 288 -0.24 4.31 33.90
C THR A 288 0.46 2.97 34.05
N ILE A 289 0.91 2.40 32.94
CA ILE A 289 1.68 1.16 32.94
C ILE A 289 3.11 1.44 33.45
N LYS A 290 3.60 0.56 34.32
CA LYS A 290 4.96 0.58 34.88
C LYS A 290 5.84 -0.47 34.23
N LYS A 291 5.33 -1.68 34.02
CA LYS A 291 6.07 -2.80 33.43
C LYS A 291 5.13 -3.79 32.76
N ILE A 292 5.58 -4.41 31.68
CA ILE A 292 4.92 -5.52 31.00
C ILE A 292 5.91 -6.70 31.00
N GLN A 293 5.49 -7.82 31.59
CA GLN A 293 6.30 -9.03 31.67
C GLN A 293 5.62 -10.19 30.92
N PHE A 294 6.38 -10.83 30.03
CA PHE A 294 5.93 -12.01 29.29
C PHE A 294 6.48 -13.28 29.95
N PHE A 295 5.62 -14.26 30.20
CA PHE A 295 5.98 -15.56 30.76
C PHE A 295 5.76 -16.66 29.73
N HIS A 296 6.82 -17.41 29.43
CA HIS A 296 6.88 -18.49 28.42
C HIS A 296 6.56 -19.86 29.03
N ASN A 297 5.52 -19.93 29.85
CA ASN A 297 5.07 -21.17 30.49
C ASN A 297 4.10 -21.92 29.54
N GLU A 298 3.63 -23.13 29.89
CA GLU A 298 2.67 -23.92 29.06
C GLU A 298 1.42 -23.14 28.59
N LYS A 299 1.09 -22.03 29.26
CA LYS A 299 0.16 -21.00 28.79
C LYS A 299 0.91 -19.67 28.71
N ASN A 300 1.18 -19.20 27.49
CA ASN A 300 1.71 -17.86 27.23
C ASN A 300 0.89 -16.85 28.04
N SER A 301 1.49 -16.24 29.06
CA SER A 301 0.79 -15.33 29.97
C SER A 301 1.59 -14.05 30.15
N ILE A 302 0.88 -12.94 30.32
CA ILE A 302 1.45 -11.60 30.46
C ILE A 302 1.00 -11.02 31.80
N GLU A 303 1.92 -10.42 32.55
CA GLU A 303 1.60 -9.58 33.69
C GLU A 303 1.83 -8.11 33.32
N ILE A 304 0.78 -7.30 33.46
CA ILE A 304 0.85 -5.84 33.40
C ILE A 304 0.89 -5.32 34.84
N LEU A 305 1.95 -4.59 35.18
CA LEU A 305 2.09 -3.87 36.44
C LEU A 305 1.82 -2.38 36.19
N THR A 306 0.91 -1.78 36.95
CA THR A 306 0.62 -0.35 36.88
C THR A 306 1.49 0.44 37.87
N GLN A 307 1.52 1.77 37.72
CA GLN A 307 2.18 2.67 38.69
C GLN A 307 1.51 2.65 40.07
N SER A 308 0.21 2.34 40.14
CA SER A 308 -0.52 2.10 41.39
C SER A 308 -0.20 0.75 42.03
N ASN A 309 0.76 -0.01 41.48
CA ASN A 309 1.15 -1.37 41.89
C ASN A 309 0.03 -2.42 41.77
N GLU A 310 -0.98 -2.16 40.93
CA GLU A 310 -1.97 -3.17 40.55
C GLU A 310 -1.36 -4.12 39.51
N LYS A 311 -1.72 -5.40 39.61
CA LYS A 311 -1.26 -6.45 38.71
C LYS A 311 -2.43 -7.03 37.93
N TYR A 312 -2.27 -7.10 36.62
CA TYR A 312 -3.25 -7.67 35.70
C TYR A 312 -2.62 -8.82 34.92
N HIS A 313 -3.26 -9.98 34.94
CA HIS A 313 -2.85 -11.13 34.14
C HIS A 313 -3.72 -11.24 32.90
N ILE A 314 -3.09 -11.23 31.72
CA ILE A 314 -3.72 -11.34 30.41
C ILE A 314 -3.03 -12.41 29.57
N ASP A 315 -3.68 -12.84 28.50
CA ASP A 315 -3.19 -13.88 27.58
C ASP A 315 -2.61 -13.27 26.29
N HIS A 316 -3.10 -12.09 25.88
CA HIS A 316 -2.57 -11.35 24.73
C HIS A 316 -2.58 -9.84 24.97
N LEU A 317 -1.53 -9.16 24.52
CA LEU A 317 -1.39 -7.71 24.59
C LEU A 317 -1.60 -7.08 23.22
N ILE A 318 -2.48 -6.08 23.14
CA ILE A 318 -2.59 -5.17 22.01
C ILE A 318 -2.01 -3.83 22.47
N SER A 319 -0.88 -3.43 21.90
CA SER A 319 -0.28 -2.13 22.18
C SER A 319 -0.80 -1.10 21.18
N ALA A 320 -1.55 -0.13 21.70
CA ALA A 320 -2.08 1.04 20.99
C ALA A 320 -1.40 2.36 21.41
N ILE A 321 -0.28 2.26 22.16
CA ILE A 321 0.58 3.38 22.56
C ILE A 321 1.70 3.62 21.54
N PRO A 322 2.34 4.81 21.55
CA PRO A 322 3.50 5.09 20.71
C PRO A 322 4.63 4.05 20.91
N SER A 323 5.33 3.72 19.82
CA SER A 323 6.39 2.70 19.83
C SER A 323 7.48 2.95 20.89
N TYR A 324 7.89 4.21 21.08
CA TYR A 324 8.89 4.59 22.08
C TYR A 324 8.39 4.40 23.52
N GLU A 325 7.09 4.56 23.78
CA GLU A 325 6.51 4.29 25.10
C GLU A 325 6.48 2.79 25.36
N LEU A 326 6.07 2.00 24.36
CA LEU A 326 6.06 0.54 24.46
C LEU A 326 7.47 -0.02 24.76
N ALA A 327 8.49 0.52 24.09
CA ALA A 327 9.88 0.12 24.31
C ALA A 327 10.29 0.24 25.80
N ASN A 328 9.79 1.26 26.51
CA ASN A 328 10.12 1.50 27.92
C ASN A 328 9.45 0.53 28.90
N TYR A 329 8.45 -0.23 28.46
CA TYR A 329 7.71 -1.13 29.35
C TYR A 329 8.22 -2.58 29.35
N PHE A 330 9.12 -2.94 28.44
CA PHE A 330 9.75 -4.26 28.40
C PHE A 330 10.95 -4.37 29.36
N ASP A 331 11.35 -5.60 29.69
CA ASP A 331 12.56 -5.84 30.46
C ASP A 331 13.81 -5.65 29.58
N ASN A 332 14.63 -4.64 29.92
CA ASN A 332 15.78 -4.21 29.11
C ASN A 332 16.81 -5.31 28.82
N LYS A 333 16.89 -6.35 29.66
CA LYS A 333 17.87 -7.44 29.45
C LYS A 333 17.41 -8.48 28.44
N GLN A 334 16.09 -8.69 28.31
CA GLN A 334 15.55 -9.80 27.51
C GLN A 334 15.19 -9.37 26.09
N TYR A 335 14.71 -8.13 25.92
CA TYR A 335 14.13 -7.65 24.66
C TYR A 335 14.84 -6.40 24.11
N GLU A 336 16.12 -6.24 24.42
CA GLU A 336 16.93 -5.05 24.06
C GLU A 336 16.84 -4.69 22.57
N ILE A 337 16.95 -5.68 21.68
CA ILE A 337 16.90 -5.46 20.23
C ILE A 337 15.52 -4.92 19.82
N LEU A 338 14.44 -5.51 20.33
CA LEU A 338 13.07 -5.04 20.05
C LEU A 338 12.85 -3.62 20.57
N GLN A 339 13.34 -3.30 21.78
CA GLN A 339 13.29 -1.94 22.32
C GLN A 339 14.03 -0.95 21.42
N LYS A 340 15.22 -1.33 20.92
CA LYS A 340 16.01 -0.49 20.03
C LYS A 340 15.27 -0.23 18.71
N GLN A 341 14.63 -1.23 18.11
CA GLN A 341 13.87 -1.06 16.87
C GLN A 341 12.61 -0.19 17.08
N LEU A 342 11.89 -0.38 18.19
CA LEU A 342 10.72 0.45 18.53
C LEU A 342 11.09 1.92 18.78
N ASN A 343 12.25 2.17 19.40
CA ASN A 343 12.78 3.52 19.64
C ASN A 343 13.35 4.20 18.40
N GLN A 344 13.62 3.45 17.32
CA GLN A 344 14.13 4.01 16.07
C GLN A 344 13.07 4.78 15.28
N ILE A 345 11.78 4.60 15.58
CA ILE A 345 10.69 5.35 14.92
C ILE A 345 10.67 6.77 15.52
N PRO A 346 11.10 7.81 14.78
CA PRO A 346 11.19 9.15 15.31
C PRO A 346 9.82 9.81 15.36
N PHE A 347 9.63 10.74 16.30
CA PHE A 347 8.41 11.53 16.45
C PHE A 347 8.74 13.01 16.51
N VAL A 348 7.88 13.83 15.90
CA VAL A 348 7.99 15.29 15.95
C VAL A 348 7.00 15.91 16.93
N ASN A 349 7.40 17.05 17.49
CA ASN A 349 6.56 17.87 18.37
C ASN A 349 5.79 18.90 17.53
N MET A 350 4.55 19.16 17.89
CA MET A 350 3.66 20.08 17.18
C MET A 350 3.00 21.04 18.14
N ILE A 351 2.69 22.24 17.66
CA ILE A 351 1.83 23.19 18.37
C ILE A 351 0.65 23.52 17.46
N VAL A 352 -0.55 23.35 18.00
CA VAL A 352 -1.81 23.71 17.35
C VAL A 352 -2.39 24.89 18.10
N ILE A 353 -2.67 25.98 17.38
CA ILE A 353 -3.17 27.23 17.96
C ILE A 353 -4.48 27.56 17.25
N ASN A 354 -5.57 27.40 17.96
CA ASN A 354 -6.91 27.76 17.50
C ASN A 354 -7.17 29.24 17.83
N LEU A 355 -7.64 30.02 16.86
CA LEU A 355 -7.92 31.46 17.00
C LEU A 355 -9.36 31.77 16.58
N LEU A 356 -10.04 32.60 17.37
CA LEU A 356 -11.34 33.19 17.03
C LEU A 356 -11.22 34.70 16.94
N TYR A 357 -11.67 35.28 15.84
CA TYR A 357 -11.70 36.71 15.60
C TYR A 357 -13.13 37.23 15.64
N GLU A 358 -13.31 38.48 16.07
CA GLU A 358 -14.62 39.16 16.10
C GLU A 358 -15.20 39.37 14.71
N LYS A 359 -14.34 39.76 13.78
CA LYS A 359 -14.71 40.08 12.41
C LYS A 359 -15.04 38.82 11.62
N LYS A 360 -16.09 38.88 10.80
CA LYS A 360 -16.40 37.86 9.78
C LYS A 360 -15.55 38.07 8.53
N ASP A 361 -15.32 36.98 7.81
CA ASP A 361 -14.67 36.98 6.49
C ASP A 361 -13.29 37.65 6.49
N ILE A 362 -12.46 37.34 7.50
CA ILE A 362 -11.07 37.82 7.61
C ILE A 362 -10.12 37.19 6.57
N PHE A 363 -10.62 36.28 5.72
CA PHE A 363 -9.81 35.50 4.80
C PHE A 363 -9.67 36.22 3.47
N PRO A 364 -8.45 36.29 2.89
CA PRO A 364 -8.24 36.95 1.59
C PRO A 364 -8.94 36.21 0.43
N LEU A 365 -9.16 34.91 0.60
CA LEU A 365 -9.90 34.06 -0.32
C LEU A 365 -10.53 32.91 0.47
N GLU A 366 -11.79 32.57 0.19
CA GLU A 366 -12.39 31.35 0.72
C GLU A 366 -11.62 30.12 0.23
N ALA A 367 -10.97 29.42 1.16
CA ALA A 367 -10.10 28.28 0.87
C ALA A 367 -10.10 27.31 2.03
N PHE A 368 -9.45 26.15 1.86
CA PHE A 368 -9.19 25.25 2.98
C PHE A 368 -8.26 25.91 4.02
N GLY A 369 -7.39 26.79 3.53
CA GLY A 369 -6.22 27.29 4.23
C GLY A 369 -5.04 27.35 3.27
N TYR A 370 -3.85 27.57 3.82
CA TYR A 370 -2.60 27.59 3.08
C TYR A 370 -1.47 26.85 3.79
N LEU A 371 -0.52 26.38 3.00
CA LEU A 371 0.71 25.75 3.47
C LEU A 371 1.92 26.63 3.12
N ILE A 372 3.00 26.50 3.89
CA ILE A 372 4.17 27.36 3.75
C ILE A 372 5.41 26.51 3.46
N PRO A 373 5.99 26.62 2.25
CA PRO A 373 7.25 25.96 1.90
C PRO A 373 8.38 26.30 2.88
N SER A 374 9.27 25.34 3.14
CA SER A 374 10.46 25.47 4.01
C SER A 374 11.36 26.63 3.61
N ARG A 375 11.42 26.92 2.31
CA ARG A 375 12.22 28.02 1.77
C ARG A 375 11.76 29.40 2.23
N GLU A 376 10.48 29.56 2.61
CA GLU A 376 9.96 30.83 3.14
C GLU A 376 10.39 31.11 4.59
N GLN A 377 11.05 30.15 5.26
CA GLN A 377 11.61 30.29 6.61
C GLN A 377 10.60 30.79 7.66
N SER A 378 9.33 30.41 7.52
CA SER A 378 8.28 30.76 8.49
C SER A 378 8.33 29.86 9.73
N HIS A 379 7.88 30.41 10.86
CA HIS A 379 7.59 29.64 12.07
C HIS A 379 6.34 28.77 11.96
N LEU A 380 5.49 29.05 10.96
CA LEU A 380 4.24 28.34 10.73
C LEU A 380 4.45 27.25 9.65
N LEU A 381 3.80 26.11 9.85
CA LEU A 381 3.70 25.05 8.85
C LEU A 381 2.57 25.34 7.85
N GLY A 382 1.49 25.91 8.36
CA GLY A 382 0.31 26.28 7.60
C GLY A 382 -0.80 26.79 8.50
N VAL A 383 -1.85 27.30 7.85
CA VAL A 383 -3.02 27.86 8.51
C VAL A 383 -4.27 27.33 7.84
N LEU A 384 -5.24 26.91 8.64
CA LEU A 384 -6.53 26.40 8.21
C LEU A 384 -7.61 27.43 8.45
N PHE A 385 -8.51 27.58 7.48
CA PHE A 385 -9.64 28.51 7.58
C PHE A 385 -10.88 27.72 8.02
N ASP A 386 -10.94 27.41 9.32
CA ASP A 386 -11.96 26.52 9.87
C ASP A 386 -13.39 27.00 9.57
N SER A 387 -13.64 28.32 9.63
CA SER A 387 -14.93 28.89 9.24
C SER A 387 -15.27 28.73 7.76
N CYS A 388 -14.28 28.71 6.86
CA CYS A 388 -14.51 28.39 5.44
C CYS A 388 -14.81 26.89 5.24
N ILE A 389 -14.13 26.02 5.99
CA ILE A 389 -14.36 24.57 5.97
C ILE A 389 -15.77 24.25 6.49
N ARG A 390 -16.18 24.91 7.56
CA ARG A 390 -17.46 24.70 8.28
C ARG A 390 -18.53 25.72 7.92
N GLN A 391 -18.44 26.36 6.75
CA GLN A 391 -19.29 27.48 6.34
C GLN A 391 -20.79 27.24 6.55
N LYS A 392 -21.28 26.01 6.31
CA LYS A 392 -22.69 25.65 6.54
C LYS A 392 -23.06 25.63 8.03
N SER A 393 -22.21 25.04 8.88
CA SER A 393 -22.44 24.93 10.33
C SER A 393 -22.20 26.25 11.06
N ASP A 394 -21.29 27.08 10.54
CA ASP A 394 -20.86 28.32 11.19
C ASP A 394 -21.54 29.57 10.58
N LYS A 395 -22.43 29.42 9.60
CA LYS A 395 -23.10 30.54 8.89
C LYS A 395 -23.67 31.61 9.82
N ASN A 396 -24.34 31.17 10.89
CA ASN A 396 -25.00 32.06 11.84
C ASN A 396 -24.14 32.38 13.06
N LYS A 397 -22.95 31.79 13.18
CA LYS A 397 -22.07 32.04 14.32
C LYS A 397 -21.35 33.37 14.17
N HIS A 398 -20.97 33.94 15.30
CA HIS A 398 -20.19 35.16 15.36
C HIS A 398 -18.72 34.94 14.96
N GLY A 399 -18.12 35.92 14.27
CA GLY A 399 -16.68 35.90 14.03
C GLY A 399 -16.17 34.87 13.02
N SER A 400 -14.84 34.79 12.92
CA SER A 400 -14.10 33.87 12.05
C SER A 400 -13.09 33.06 12.83
N GLN A 401 -13.03 31.76 12.56
CA GLN A 401 -12.12 30.81 13.19
C GLN A 401 -11.05 30.35 12.20
N LEU A 402 -9.81 30.35 12.67
CA LEU A 402 -8.69 29.75 11.97
C LEU A 402 -7.79 28.98 12.93
N THR A 403 -6.99 28.09 12.38
CA THR A 403 -6.02 27.33 13.17
C THR A 403 -4.65 27.37 12.55
N VAL A 404 -3.68 27.69 13.37
CA VAL A 404 -2.27 27.76 13.03
C VAL A 404 -1.57 26.49 13.52
N MET A 405 -0.73 25.92 12.65
CA MET A 405 0.12 24.78 12.98
C MET A 405 1.59 25.21 12.95
N MET A 406 2.35 24.82 13.97
CA MET A 406 3.78 25.13 14.13
C MET A 406 4.55 23.90 14.61
N GLY A 407 5.86 23.88 14.40
CA GLY A 407 6.74 22.81 14.89
C GLY A 407 7.14 21.82 13.81
N GLY A 408 6.88 20.55 14.03
CA GLY A 408 7.33 19.47 13.16
C GLY A 408 8.83 19.24 13.25
N ALA A 409 9.44 18.87 12.13
CA ALA A 409 10.90 18.70 12.00
C ALA A 409 11.71 19.96 12.39
N TRP A 410 11.09 21.14 12.40
CA TRP A 410 11.74 22.41 12.75
C TRP A 410 11.53 22.84 14.20
N PHE A 411 10.81 22.06 15.02
CA PHE A 411 10.42 22.46 16.39
C PHE A 411 11.62 22.87 17.28
N ASP A 412 12.68 22.06 17.28
CA ASP A 412 13.87 22.33 18.09
C ASP A 412 14.73 23.45 17.49
N GLN A 413 14.88 23.48 16.16
CA GLN A 413 15.59 24.55 15.45
C GLN A 413 14.98 25.93 15.76
N LEU A 414 13.66 26.00 15.80
CA LEU A 414 12.90 27.21 16.09
C LEU A 414 12.74 27.48 17.60
N ARG A 415 13.29 26.62 18.48
CA ARG A 415 13.23 26.71 19.94
C ARG A 415 11.80 26.85 20.51
N LEU A 416 10.81 26.28 19.82
CA LEU A 416 9.40 26.45 20.18
C LEU A 416 9.04 25.84 21.54
N GLY A 417 9.78 24.81 21.98
CA GLY A 417 9.60 24.20 23.31
C GLY A 417 9.94 25.12 24.48
N GLN A 418 10.68 26.22 24.24
CA GLN A 418 11.05 27.21 25.26
C GLN A 418 10.09 28.40 25.29
N CYS A 419 9.15 28.49 24.34
CA CYS A 419 8.25 29.64 24.21
C CYS A 419 7.07 29.57 25.18
N THR A 420 6.82 30.69 25.87
CA THR A 420 5.58 30.91 26.61
C THR A 420 4.38 31.08 25.66
N ASP A 421 3.15 30.94 26.17
CA ASP A 421 1.94 31.17 25.37
C ASP A 421 1.91 32.58 24.74
N GLU A 422 2.34 33.59 25.48
CA GLU A 422 2.43 34.97 25.00
C GLU A 422 3.44 35.13 23.87
N GLN A 423 4.61 34.48 23.98
CA GLN A 423 5.63 34.49 22.94
C GLN A 423 5.16 33.79 21.68
N LEU A 424 4.49 32.62 21.82
CA LEU A 424 3.88 31.92 20.69
C LEU A 424 2.83 32.78 20.00
N MET A 425 1.94 33.41 20.77
CA MET A 425 0.93 34.31 20.21
C MET A 425 1.55 35.52 19.51
N HIS A 426 2.65 36.08 20.03
CA HIS A 426 3.36 37.16 19.35
C HIS A 426 3.94 36.70 18.00
N ILE A 427 4.55 35.52 17.95
CA ILE A 427 5.06 34.93 16.71
C ILE A 427 3.91 34.72 15.71
N VAL A 428 2.82 34.07 16.14
CA VAL A 428 1.66 33.80 15.29
C VAL A 428 1.06 35.07 14.72
N MET A 429 0.81 36.07 15.56
CA MET A 429 0.24 37.35 15.14
C MET A 429 1.14 38.06 14.11
N ASN A 430 2.46 38.03 14.31
CA ASN A 430 3.41 38.61 13.36
C ASN A 430 3.43 37.87 12.02
N GLU A 431 3.38 36.53 12.03
CA GLU A 431 3.32 35.71 10.82
C GLU A 431 2.00 35.92 10.07
N LEU A 432 0.85 35.89 10.75
CA LEU A 432 -0.46 36.14 10.15
C LEU A 432 -0.57 37.56 9.56
N LYS A 433 0.00 38.56 10.23
CA LYS A 433 0.13 39.91 9.67
C LYS A 433 0.94 39.93 8.37
N LYS A 434 2.09 39.25 8.32
CA LYS A 434 2.93 39.18 7.10
C LYS A 434 2.27 38.39 5.97
N GLN A 435 1.50 37.35 6.30
CA GLN A 435 1.00 36.37 5.34
C GLN A 435 -0.41 36.70 4.83
N MET A 436 -1.25 37.33 5.66
CA MET A 436 -2.66 37.61 5.38
C MET A 436 -3.06 39.08 5.61
N ASP A 437 -2.13 39.95 6.05
CA ASP A 437 -2.43 41.31 6.51
C ASP A 437 -3.45 41.37 7.68
N LEU A 438 -3.48 40.30 8.48
CA LEU A 438 -4.37 40.19 9.63
C LEU A 438 -3.76 40.90 10.85
N ASN A 439 -4.20 42.13 11.09
CA ASN A 439 -3.68 42.99 12.17
C ASN A 439 -4.52 42.94 13.46
N GLU A 440 -5.74 42.41 13.39
CA GLU A 440 -6.68 42.35 14.52
C GLU A 440 -6.19 41.36 15.59
N LYS A 441 -6.54 41.58 16.86
CA LYS A 441 -6.27 40.59 17.93
C LYS A 441 -7.41 39.56 17.99
N PRO A 442 -7.11 38.28 18.22
CA PRO A 442 -8.15 37.28 18.41
C PRO A 442 -8.93 37.56 19.71
N LEU A 443 -10.25 37.36 19.67
CA LEU A 443 -11.13 37.37 20.84
C LEU A 443 -10.82 36.23 21.80
N PHE A 444 -10.43 35.09 21.24
CA PHE A 444 -10.11 33.88 21.98
C PHE A 444 -9.01 33.12 21.24
N TYR A 445 -8.13 32.49 22.01
CA TYR A 445 -7.17 31.53 21.49
C TYR A 445 -7.04 30.35 22.44
N SER A 446 -6.71 29.19 21.87
CA SER A 446 -6.44 27.96 22.61
C SER A 446 -5.20 27.29 22.03
N ILE A 447 -4.22 26.99 22.89
CA ILE A 447 -2.90 26.46 22.49
C ILE A 447 -2.77 25.02 22.96
N SER A 448 -2.42 24.13 22.03
CA SER A 448 -2.17 22.71 22.31
C SER A 448 -0.75 22.35 21.92
N ARG A 449 0.05 21.93 22.91
CA ARG A 449 1.42 21.43 22.72
C ARG A 449 1.37 19.91 22.63
N LEU A 450 1.53 19.41 21.40
CA LEU A 450 1.45 17.99 21.07
C LEU A 450 2.87 17.42 21.01
N ASN A 451 3.39 16.98 22.15
CA ASN A 451 4.75 16.41 22.24
C ASN A 451 4.76 14.99 21.66
N LYS A 452 5.74 14.71 20.79
CA LYS A 452 5.93 13.43 20.09
C LYS A 452 4.63 12.92 19.47
N ALA A 453 3.96 13.78 18.71
CA ALA A 453 2.60 13.54 18.25
C ALA A 453 2.54 12.78 16.92
N ILE A 454 3.38 13.17 15.96
CA ILE A 454 3.39 12.61 14.62
C ILE A 454 4.68 11.81 14.44
N PRO A 455 4.60 10.50 14.13
CA PRO A 455 5.77 9.73 13.76
C PRO A 455 6.22 10.11 12.35
N ASN A 456 7.54 10.21 12.17
CA ASN A 456 8.17 10.47 10.88
C ASN A 456 8.69 9.15 10.31
N TYR A 457 8.06 8.66 9.24
CA TYR A 457 8.51 7.44 8.56
C TYR A 457 9.73 7.77 7.69
N ILE A 458 10.91 7.73 8.30
CA ILE A 458 12.20 7.99 7.66
C ILE A 458 12.64 6.82 6.76
N VAL A 459 13.68 7.03 5.95
CA VAL A 459 14.29 5.95 5.15
C VAL A 459 14.64 4.74 6.04
N GLY A 460 14.19 3.56 5.62
CA GLY A 460 14.33 2.30 6.37
C GLY A 460 13.17 2.01 7.33
N HIS A 461 12.12 2.83 7.39
CA HIS A 461 10.96 2.60 8.26
C HIS A 461 10.27 1.26 7.99
N ASP A 462 9.97 0.94 6.73
CA ASP A 462 9.32 -0.33 6.38
C ASP A 462 10.19 -1.55 6.78
N ASP A 463 11.50 -1.48 6.56
CA ASP A 463 12.43 -2.56 6.93
C ASP A 463 12.53 -2.70 8.47
N ASN A 464 12.53 -1.58 9.21
CA ASN A 464 12.47 -1.59 10.67
C ASN A 464 11.16 -2.21 11.18
N LEU A 465 10.02 -1.97 10.51
CA LEU A 465 8.77 -2.64 10.86
C LEU A 465 8.87 -4.16 10.65
N ASP A 466 9.43 -4.60 9.53
CA ASP A 466 9.64 -6.02 9.26
C ASP A 466 10.50 -6.68 10.34
N ASP A 467 11.56 -6.00 10.78
CA ASP A 467 12.40 -6.43 11.90
C ASP A 467 11.63 -6.48 13.23
N ILE A 468 10.81 -5.48 13.55
CA ILE A 468 9.97 -5.46 14.76
C ILE A 468 9.04 -6.69 14.77
N TYR A 469 8.33 -6.93 13.67
CA TYR A 469 7.42 -8.08 13.58
C TYR A 469 8.19 -9.41 13.60
N ALA A 470 9.37 -9.49 12.97
CA ALA A 470 10.22 -10.68 13.02
C ALA A 470 10.71 -10.96 14.46
N LEU A 471 11.06 -9.93 15.23
CA LEU A 471 11.46 -10.06 16.63
C LEU A 471 10.30 -10.48 17.52
N ILE A 472 9.10 -9.91 17.33
CA ILE A 472 7.88 -10.35 18.04
C ILE A 472 7.62 -11.84 17.82
N ARG A 473 7.78 -12.33 16.57
CA ARG A 473 7.66 -13.76 16.23
C ARG A 473 8.78 -14.60 16.83
N ARG A 474 10.03 -14.17 16.67
CA ARG A 474 11.22 -14.88 17.18
C ARG A 474 11.18 -15.04 18.69
N TYR A 475 10.70 -14.04 19.41
CA TYR A 475 10.50 -14.10 20.85
C TYR A 475 9.18 -14.74 21.26
N ASN A 476 8.34 -15.16 20.31
CA ASN A 476 7.01 -15.74 20.53
C ASN A 476 6.16 -14.88 21.47
N LEU A 477 6.18 -13.56 21.29
CA LEU A 477 5.44 -12.63 22.14
C LEU A 477 3.95 -12.62 21.72
N PRO A 478 3.01 -12.85 22.65
CA PRO A 478 1.58 -12.61 22.43
C PRO A 478 1.29 -11.09 22.41
N LEU A 479 1.80 -10.42 21.37
CA LEU A 479 1.79 -8.98 21.19
C LEU A 479 1.30 -8.61 19.78
N THR A 480 0.29 -7.75 19.72
CA THR A 480 -0.17 -7.09 18.50
C THR A 480 0.10 -5.60 18.60
N LEU A 481 0.63 -5.01 17.53
CA LEU A 481 0.94 -3.58 17.45
C LEU A 481 -0.12 -2.89 16.59
N VAL A 482 -0.72 -1.81 17.11
CA VAL A 482 -1.68 -0.96 16.40
C VAL A 482 -1.40 0.51 16.68
N GLY A 483 -1.83 1.40 15.79
CA GLY A 483 -1.72 2.85 15.98
C GLY A 483 -0.78 3.52 14.99
N ASN A 484 -0.60 4.83 15.16
CA ASN A 484 0.04 5.65 14.15
C ASN A 484 1.55 5.43 14.00
N SER A 485 2.20 4.67 14.87
CA SER A 485 3.64 4.42 14.81
C SER A 485 4.05 3.55 13.62
N TYR A 486 3.12 2.78 13.03
CA TYR A 486 3.47 1.68 12.14
C TYR A 486 3.07 1.96 10.68
N ARG A 487 1.80 1.73 10.30
CA ARG A 487 1.39 1.62 8.88
C ARG A 487 0.51 2.76 8.35
N GLY A 488 0.41 3.87 9.09
CA GLY A 488 -0.34 5.05 8.67
C GLY A 488 -0.59 6.01 9.81
N ILE A 489 -0.50 7.32 9.53
CA ILE A 489 -0.68 8.36 10.55
C ILE A 489 -2.10 8.94 10.59
N GLY A 490 -2.87 8.78 9.50
CA GLY A 490 -4.21 9.32 9.38
C GLY A 490 -5.20 8.55 10.25
N VAL A 491 -6.25 9.23 10.75
CA VAL A 491 -7.29 8.58 11.56
C VAL A 491 -7.93 7.41 10.81
N ASN A 492 -8.24 7.57 9.51
CA ASN A 492 -8.79 6.48 8.70
C ASN A 492 -7.84 5.27 8.66
N ASP A 493 -6.55 5.52 8.48
CA ASP A 493 -5.53 4.48 8.37
C ASP A 493 -5.35 3.75 9.70
N VAL A 494 -5.32 4.49 10.81
CA VAL A 494 -5.24 3.92 12.16
C VAL A 494 -6.46 3.05 12.49
N ILE A 495 -7.67 3.48 12.12
CA ILE A 495 -8.89 2.69 12.33
C ILE A 495 -8.86 1.40 11.50
N PHE A 496 -8.42 1.51 10.24
CA PHE A 496 -8.34 0.36 9.34
C PHE A 496 -7.24 -0.64 9.74
N ASP A 497 -6.05 -0.16 10.07
CA ASP A 497 -4.94 -1.00 10.53
C ASP A 497 -5.28 -1.73 11.82
N ALA A 498 -5.96 -1.06 12.77
CA ALA A 498 -6.47 -1.70 13.96
C ALA A 498 -7.46 -2.83 13.62
N ARG A 499 -8.44 -2.59 12.74
CA ARG A 499 -9.35 -3.65 12.28
C ARG A 499 -8.59 -4.83 11.67
N LEU A 500 -7.63 -4.53 10.81
CA LEU A 500 -6.81 -5.51 10.11
C LEU A 500 -6.04 -6.41 11.08
N GLU A 501 -5.37 -5.81 12.06
CA GLU A 501 -4.60 -6.55 13.06
C GLU A 501 -5.51 -7.38 14.01
N ILE A 502 -6.70 -6.89 14.33
CA ILE A 502 -7.72 -7.67 15.05
C ILE A 502 -8.21 -8.86 14.21
N GLU A 503 -8.44 -8.68 12.91
CA GLU A 503 -8.86 -9.77 12.03
C GLU A 503 -7.78 -10.83 11.85
N TYR A 504 -6.50 -10.43 11.84
CA TYR A 504 -5.41 -11.39 11.89
C TYR A 504 -5.27 -12.08 13.24
N LEU A 505 -5.75 -11.55 14.37
CA LEU A 505 -5.65 -12.26 15.64
C LEU A 505 -6.55 -13.52 15.69
N ASN A 506 -5.97 -14.71 15.93
CA ASN A 506 -6.73 -15.93 16.22
C ASN A 506 -7.09 -15.96 17.71
N LEU A 507 -8.38 -15.87 18.03
CA LEU A 507 -8.85 -15.85 19.42
C LEU A 507 -8.70 -17.19 20.14
N GLU A 508 -8.65 -18.33 19.42
CA GLU A 508 -8.48 -19.65 20.03
C GLU A 508 -7.04 -19.91 20.45
N THR A 509 -6.08 -19.50 19.63
CA THR A 509 -4.66 -19.71 19.92
C THR A 509 -4.01 -18.51 20.61
N MET A 510 -4.68 -17.36 20.67
CA MET A 510 -4.10 -16.07 21.06
C MET A 510 -2.79 -15.79 20.30
N LYS A 511 -2.78 -16.18 19.02
CA LYS A 511 -1.68 -15.92 18.10
C LYS A 511 -2.23 -15.22 16.88
N ARG A 512 -1.46 -14.33 16.29
CA ARG A 512 -1.78 -13.73 15.00
C ARG A 512 -1.80 -14.84 13.93
N LYS A 513 -2.94 -15.07 13.27
CA LYS A 513 -3.04 -15.80 12.00
C LYS A 513 -2.08 -15.13 11.04
N HIS A 514 -1.13 -15.91 10.58
CA HIS A 514 -0.27 -15.50 9.49
C HIS A 514 -1.13 -15.49 8.23
N LEU A 515 -1.28 -14.33 7.58
CA LEU A 515 -1.10 -14.36 6.13
C LEU A 515 0.33 -14.87 5.97
N THR A 516 0.47 -16.08 5.42
CA THR A 516 1.72 -16.76 5.11
C THR A 516 2.85 -15.75 4.95
N ILE A 517 3.78 -15.68 5.90
CA ILE A 517 5.06 -16.41 5.84
C ILE A 517 5.73 -16.29 7.22
N ASP A 518 6.02 -17.41 7.86
CA ASP A 518 6.75 -17.47 9.13
C ASP A 518 8.25 -17.61 8.82
N CYS A 519 8.94 -16.49 8.62
CA CYS A 519 10.36 -16.47 8.24
C CYS A 519 11.24 -15.78 9.30
N PRO A 520 12.33 -16.43 9.78
CA PRO A 520 13.29 -15.84 10.72
C PRO A 520 14.25 -14.83 10.07
N ASN A 521 14.26 -14.74 8.74
CA ASN A 521 15.09 -13.83 7.96
C ASN A 521 14.26 -12.62 7.46
N SER A 522 14.91 -11.50 7.13
CA SER A 522 14.25 -10.32 6.55
C SER A 522 13.72 -10.63 5.14
N PRO A 523 12.60 -10.02 4.67
CA PRO A 523 12.04 -10.20 3.32
C PRO A 523 13.03 -10.16 2.16
N LEU A 524 14.12 -9.40 2.32
CA LEU A 524 15.18 -9.28 1.32
C LEU A 524 16.09 -10.52 1.23
N LYS A 525 16.14 -11.34 2.28
CA LYS A 525 16.93 -12.57 2.37
C LYS A 525 16.10 -13.83 2.14
N TRP A 526 14.78 -13.68 2.05
CA TRP A 526 13.82 -14.77 1.86
C TRP A 526 14.18 -15.66 0.67
N CYS A 527 14.80 -15.07 -0.36
CA CYS A 527 15.23 -15.74 -1.57
C CYS A 527 16.75 -15.75 -1.73
N GLU A 528 17.52 -15.81 -0.64
CA GLU A 528 18.99 -15.82 -0.72
C GLU A 528 19.53 -17.25 -0.93
N THR A 529 18.97 -18.24 -0.24
CA THR A 529 19.26 -19.67 -0.46
C THR A 529 17.99 -20.51 -0.39
N LYS A 530 18.04 -21.73 -0.94
CA LYS A 530 16.90 -22.65 -0.94
C LYS A 530 16.47 -23.02 0.46
N GLU A 531 17.43 -23.17 1.37
CA GLU A 531 17.21 -23.46 2.79
C GLU A 531 16.51 -22.29 3.49
N ILE A 532 16.86 -21.04 3.16
CA ILE A 532 16.19 -19.86 3.72
C ILE A 532 14.77 -19.75 3.17
N ALA A 533 14.57 -19.90 1.85
CA ALA A 533 13.23 -19.82 1.27
C ALA A 533 12.30 -20.92 1.77
N GLN A 534 12.84 -22.12 2.01
CA GLN A 534 12.10 -23.24 2.59
C GLN A 534 11.75 -22.99 4.06
N ALA A 535 12.70 -22.47 4.85
CA ALA A 535 12.47 -22.07 6.23
C ALA A 535 11.49 -20.90 6.38
N CYS A 536 11.19 -20.22 5.28
CA CYS A 536 10.38 -19.03 5.20
C CYS A 536 9.10 -19.23 4.39
N ASP A 537 8.78 -20.45 3.96
CA ASP A 537 7.58 -20.79 3.18
C ASP A 537 7.32 -19.84 1.99
N VAL A 538 8.41 -19.41 1.35
CA VAL A 538 8.48 -18.46 0.23
C VAL A 538 9.06 -19.08 -1.03
N ILE A 539 9.24 -20.40 -1.08
CA ILE A 539 9.86 -21.08 -2.21
C ILE A 539 9.16 -20.70 -3.52
N GLU A 540 7.83 -20.75 -3.57
CA GLU A 540 7.08 -20.39 -4.78
C GLU A 540 7.27 -18.91 -5.13
N GLN A 541 7.23 -18.01 -4.15
CA GLN A 541 7.43 -16.57 -4.34
C GLN A 541 8.87 -16.24 -4.77
N CYS A 542 9.87 -16.95 -4.26
CA CYS A 542 11.27 -16.81 -4.64
C CYS A 542 11.55 -17.38 -6.02
N GLU A 543 10.96 -18.54 -6.35
CA GLU A 543 10.92 -19.11 -7.69
C GLU A 543 10.20 -18.19 -8.68
N THR A 544 9.23 -17.38 -8.22
CA THR A 544 8.44 -16.46 -9.06
C THR A 544 9.07 -15.07 -9.21
N PHE A 545 9.77 -14.52 -8.19
CA PHE A 545 10.13 -13.09 -8.13
C PHE A 545 11.61 -12.72 -7.94
N VAL A 546 12.48 -13.59 -7.39
CA VAL A 546 13.89 -13.20 -7.08
C VAL A 546 14.91 -14.16 -7.70
N TRP A 547 14.64 -15.46 -7.71
CA TRP A 547 15.49 -16.43 -8.41
C TRP A 547 15.25 -16.46 -9.89
N THR A 548 14.03 -16.20 -10.35
CA THR A 548 13.78 -15.81 -11.73
C THR A 548 14.66 -14.61 -12.09
N THR A 549 14.67 -13.49 -11.37
CA THR A 549 15.46 -12.32 -11.84
C THR A 549 16.99 -12.47 -11.72
N ARG A 550 17.53 -13.23 -10.74
CA ARG A 550 18.99 -13.50 -10.66
C ARG A 550 19.47 -14.69 -11.50
N MET A 551 18.61 -15.66 -11.82
CA MET A 551 18.94 -16.75 -12.77
C MET A 551 18.60 -16.37 -14.21
N GLU A 552 17.48 -15.67 -14.47
CA GLU A 552 17.06 -15.14 -15.79
C GLU A 552 18.01 -14.08 -16.34
N THR A 553 18.70 -13.33 -15.49
CA THR A 553 19.73 -12.39 -15.98
C THR A 553 20.94 -13.09 -16.60
N ASN A 554 21.07 -14.41 -16.40
CA ASN A 554 22.11 -15.23 -17.03
C ASN A 554 21.56 -16.30 -17.99
N ARG A 555 20.30 -16.75 -17.88
CA ARG A 555 19.68 -17.75 -18.78
C ARG A 555 19.31 -17.16 -20.13
N VAL A 556 19.38 -17.99 -21.16
CA VAL A 556 18.95 -17.63 -22.52
C VAL A 556 17.43 -17.85 -22.62
N ASN A 557 16.69 -16.84 -23.08
CA ASN A 557 15.25 -16.98 -23.31
C ASN A 557 15.02 -17.43 -24.76
N LEU A 558 14.42 -18.61 -24.95
CA LEU A 558 14.03 -19.15 -26.24
C LEU A 558 12.51 -19.16 -26.34
N SER A 559 11.95 -18.44 -27.31
CA SER A 559 10.50 -18.50 -27.59
C SER A 559 10.25 -19.15 -28.94
N ILE A 560 9.29 -20.07 -28.96
CA ILE A 560 8.93 -20.91 -30.10
C ILE A 560 7.47 -20.62 -30.44
N TYR A 561 7.25 -19.95 -31.56
CA TYR A 561 5.92 -19.71 -32.11
C TYR A 561 5.64 -20.79 -33.14
N TYR A 562 4.60 -21.58 -32.94
CA TYR A 562 4.35 -22.77 -33.74
C TYR A 562 2.86 -23.05 -33.91
N GLU A 563 2.56 -23.94 -34.84
CA GLU A 563 1.23 -24.53 -35.04
C GLU A 563 1.32 -26.02 -34.77
N THR A 564 0.33 -26.57 -34.08
CA THR A 564 0.15 -28.01 -34.01
C THR A 564 -0.21 -28.57 -35.40
N LEU A 565 0.07 -29.84 -35.64
CA LEU A 565 -0.08 -30.50 -36.97
C LEU A 565 0.79 -29.94 -38.11
N CYS A 566 1.55 -28.86 -37.92
CA CYS A 566 2.52 -28.36 -38.89
C CYS A 566 3.79 -29.26 -38.93
N PRO A 567 4.17 -29.86 -40.08
CA PRO A 567 5.31 -30.77 -40.16
C PRO A 567 6.64 -30.17 -39.68
N ASP A 568 6.93 -28.93 -40.06
CA ASP A 568 8.17 -28.25 -39.70
C ASP A 568 8.23 -27.94 -38.19
N SER A 569 7.09 -27.56 -37.60
CA SER A 569 6.96 -27.31 -36.16
C SER A 569 7.15 -28.60 -35.36
N ARG A 570 6.50 -29.68 -35.78
CA ARG A 570 6.64 -31.02 -35.17
C ARG A 570 8.09 -31.50 -35.23
N GLN A 571 8.73 -31.38 -36.38
CA GLN A 571 10.11 -31.78 -36.56
C GLN A 571 11.03 -30.96 -35.66
N PHE A 572 10.88 -29.65 -35.59
CA PHE A 572 11.70 -28.80 -34.73
C PHE A 572 11.54 -29.14 -33.24
N ILE A 573 10.30 -29.33 -32.78
CA ILE A 573 10.00 -29.67 -31.38
C ILE A 573 10.60 -31.04 -31.01
N THR A 574 10.38 -32.05 -31.84
CA THR A 574 10.80 -33.43 -31.55
C THR A 574 12.31 -33.64 -31.68
N THR A 575 13.01 -32.84 -32.49
CA THR A 575 14.44 -33.02 -32.75
C THR A 575 15.33 -32.03 -31.99
N GLN A 576 15.10 -30.71 -32.14
CA GLN A 576 15.95 -29.67 -31.57
C GLN A 576 15.56 -29.35 -30.13
N VAL A 577 14.27 -29.11 -29.90
CA VAL A 577 13.77 -28.58 -28.64
C VAL A 577 13.77 -29.66 -27.55
N TRP A 578 13.33 -30.87 -27.88
CA TRP A 578 13.37 -32.00 -26.94
C TRP A 578 14.80 -32.33 -26.50
N ASN A 579 15.76 -32.35 -27.43
CA ASN A 579 17.17 -32.59 -27.11
C ASN A 579 17.75 -31.48 -26.23
N THR A 580 17.40 -30.22 -26.50
CA THR A 580 17.79 -29.06 -25.68
C THR A 580 17.24 -29.17 -24.27
N TYR A 581 15.96 -29.51 -24.13
CA TYR A 581 15.29 -29.73 -22.85
C TYR A 581 15.96 -30.85 -22.03
N GLN A 582 16.34 -31.95 -22.67
CA GLN A 582 17.04 -33.05 -21.99
C GLN A 582 18.48 -32.68 -21.58
N SER A 583 19.11 -31.72 -22.27
CA SER A 583 20.56 -31.51 -22.18
C SER A 583 20.98 -30.30 -21.36
N ILE A 584 20.28 -29.16 -21.47
CA ILE A 584 20.75 -27.86 -20.97
C ILE A 584 19.63 -26.97 -20.39
N LEU A 585 18.55 -27.55 -19.85
CA LEU A 585 17.42 -26.79 -19.28
C LEU A 585 17.83 -25.83 -18.16
N ASP A 586 18.93 -26.10 -17.46
CA ASP A 586 19.46 -25.24 -16.39
C ASP A 586 19.90 -23.85 -16.86
N ILE A 587 20.14 -23.67 -18.17
CA ILE A 587 20.63 -22.41 -18.75
C ILE A 587 19.69 -21.76 -19.77
N VAL A 588 18.55 -22.39 -20.08
CA VAL A 588 17.58 -21.88 -21.06
C VAL A 588 16.18 -21.88 -20.48
N ASN A 589 15.43 -20.81 -20.74
CA ASN A 589 14.00 -20.76 -20.51
C ASN A 589 13.29 -20.94 -21.86
N ILE A 590 12.48 -22.00 -22.00
CA ILE A 590 11.77 -22.31 -23.25
C ILE A 590 10.31 -21.89 -23.12
N THR A 591 9.86 -20.99 -23.98
CA THR A 591 8.48 -20.51 -24.06
C THR A 591 7.80 -21.03 -25.33
N PHE A 592 6.63 -21.64 -25.19
CA PHE A 592 5.83 -22.15 -26.30
C PHE A 592 4.64 -21.25 -26.58
N ILE A 593 4.39 -20.96 -27.85
CA ILE A 593 3.27 -20.15 -28.34
C ILE A 593 2.54 -20.93 -29.45
N PRO A 594 1.58 -21.81 -29.10
CA PRO A 594 0.80 -22.63 -30.05
C PRO A 594 -0.36 -21.82 -30.66
N TYR A 595 -0.04 -21.03 -31.69
CA TYR A 595 -1.01 -20.21 -32.43
C TYR A 595 -0.55 -20.02 -33.88
N GLY A 596 0.72 -19.64 -34.04
CA GLY A 596 1.38 -19.50 -35.33
C GLY A 596 0.64 -18.62 -36.33
N ASN A 597 0.26 -19.18 -37.48
CA ASN A 597 -0.42 -18.48 -38.56
C ASN A 597 -1.96 -18.57 -38.47
N ALA A 598 -2.52 -19.05 -37.35
CA ALA A 598 -3.94 -18.99 -37.10
C ALA A 598 -4.46 -17.55 -37.17
N ARG A 599 -5.76 -17.40 -37.42
CA ARG A 599 -6.45 -16.12 -37.42
C ARG A 599 -7.63 -16.16 -36.47
N GLU A 600 -7.97 -15.03 -35.89
CA GLU A 600 -9.12 -14.91 -35.01
C GLU A 600 -10.14 -13.90 -35.50
N LEU A 601 -11.39 -14.13 -35.13
CA LEU A 601 -12.49 -13.21 -35.37
C LEU A 601 -13.35 -13.11 -34.12
N TYR A 602 -13.42 -11.92 -33.53
CA TYR A 602 -14.25 -11.67 -32.37
C TYR A 602 -15.75 -11.76 -32.73
N ARG A 603 -16.51 -12.52 -31.95
CA ARG A 603 -17.96 -12.68 -32.08
C ARG A 603 -18.67 -11.88 -30.97
N PRO A 604 -19.30 -10.75 -31.29
CA PRO A 604 -19.97 -9.92 -30.27
C PRO A 604 -21.11 -10.63 -29.53
N GLU A 605 -21.80 -11.55 -30.20
CA GLU A 605 -22.96 -12.26 -29.65
C GLU A 605 -22.59 -13.24 -28.55
N THR A 606 -21.54 -14.03 -28.75
CA THR A 606 -21.04 -14.99 -27.77
C THR A 606 -19.98 -14.39 -26.84
N LYS A 607 -19.43 -13.23 -27.19
CA LYS A 607 -18.28 -12.58 -26.53
C LYS A 607 -17.03 -13.49 -26.48
N LEU A 608 -16.87 -14.31 -27.52
CA LEU A 608 -15.75 -15.23 -27.71
C LEU A 608 -15.08 -15.00 -29.06
N TYR A 609 -13.82 -15.41 -29.18
CA TYR A 609 -13.06 -15.41 -30.42
C TYR A 609 -13.29 -16.73 -31.16
N GLN A 610 -13.50 -16.65 -32.47
CA GLN A 610 -13.49 -17.81 -33.34
C GLN A 610 -12.14 -17.91 -34.04
N PHE A 611 -11.47 -19.06 -33.90
CA PHE A 611 -10.16 -19.31 -34.49
C PHE A 611 -10.28 -20.06 -35.81
N TYR A 612 -9.40 -19.71 -36.75
CA TYR A 612 -9.26 -20.31 -38.07
C TYR A 612 -7.80 -20.69 -38.29
N CYS A 613 -7.52 -21.98 -38.40
CA CYS A 613 -6.16 -22.52 -38.48
C CYS A 613 -5.88 -23.13 -39.87
N GLN A 614 -4.62 -23.24 -40.25
CA GLN A 614 -4.23 -23.58 -41.62
C GLN A 614 -4.56 -25.03 -42.00
N HIS A 615 -4.42 -25.95 -41.06
CA HIS A 615 -4.73 -27.38 -41.18
C HIS A 615 -6.12 -27.72 -40.63
N GLY A 616 -7.00 -26.72 -40.51
CA GLY A 616 -8.41 -26.92 -40.16
C GLY A 616 -8.70 -26.92 -38.67
N ALA A 617 -9.88 -27.44 -38.31
CA ALA A 617 -10.40 -27.34 -36.94
C ALA A 617 -9.66 -28.21 -35.93
N GLU A 618 -9.05 -29.32 -36.38
CA GLU A 618 -8.27 -30.20 -35.50
C GLU A 618 -6.99 -29.51 -35.02
N GLU A 619 -6.29 -28.77 -35.89
CA GLU A 619 -5.17 -27.91 -35.48
C GLU A 619 -5.62 -26.88 -34.45
N CYS A 620 -6.72 -26.15 -34.71
CA CYS A 620 -7.22 -25.16 -33.74
C CYS A 620 -7.52 -25.77 -32.37
N TYR A 621 -8.07 -26.99 -32.37
CA TYR A 621 -8.37 -27.71 -31.13
C TYR A 621 -7.09 -28.15 -30.41
N GLU A 622 -6.10 -28.66 -31.15
CA GLU A 622 -4.83 -29.11 -30.58
C GLU A 622 -3.95 -27.93 -30.10
N ASN A 623 -3.91 -26.82 -30.83
CA ASN A 623 -3.33 -25.55 -30.38
C ASN A 623 -3.95 -25.14 -29.03
N LEU A 624 -5.27 -25.27 -28.89
CA LEU A 624 -5.98 -24.95 -27.67
C LEU A 624 -5.68 -25.92 -26.51
N ILE A 625 -5.49 -27.22 -26.81
CA ILE A 625 -5.01 -28.21 -25.84
C ILE A 625 -3.62 -27.81 -25.33
N HIS A 626 -2.67 -27.49 -26.23
CA HIS A 626 -1.33 -27.05 -25.86
C HIS A 626 -1.38 -25.76 -25.03
N THR A 627 -2.22 -24.80 -25.41
CA THR A 627 -2.45 -23.56 -24.64
C THR A 627 -2.96 -23.83 -23.23
N CYS A 628 -3.96 -24.70 -23.08
CA CYS A 628 -4.49 -25.06 -21.78
C CYS A 628 -3.45 -25.81 -20.94
N VAL A 629 -2.68 -26.72 -21.54
CA VAL A 629 -1.58 -27.41 -20.85
C VAL A 629 -0.52 -26.43 -20.35
N LEU A 630 -0.08 -25.49 -21.20
CA LEU A 630 0.90 -24.47 -20.81
C LEU A 630 0.39 -23.57 -19.68
N ASN A 631 -0.92 -23.34 -19.59
CA ASN A 631 -1.54 -22.60 -18.50
C ASN A 631 -1.59 -23.38 -17.18
N PHE A 632 -2.02 -24.65 -17.19
CA PHE A 632 -2.14 -25.44 -15.97
C PHE A 632 -0.83 -26.08 -15.51
N TYR A 633 0.13 -26.27 -16.43
CA TYR A 633 1.42 -26.90 -16.20
C TYR A 633 2.56 -26.01 -16.71
N PRO A 634 2.78 -24.82 -16.10
CA PRO A 634 3.67 -23.79 -16.65
C PRO A 634 5.16 -24.14 -16.57
N LYS A 635 5.57 -25.08 -15.71
CA LYS A 635 6.98 -25.52 -15.61
C LYS A 635 7.32 -26.43 -16.79
N SER A 636 8.45 -26.19 -17.48
CA SER A 636 8.88 -27.01 -18.63
C SER A 636 8.95 -28.50 -18.32
N GLU A 637 9.34 -28.87 -17.10
CA GLU A 637 9.37 -30.27 -16.64
C GLU A 637 8.01 -30.97 -16.68
N GLN A 638 6.92 -30.21 -16.60
CA GLN A 638 5.55 -30.72 -16.55
C GLN A 638 4.92 -30.80 -17.95
N HIS A 639 5.07 -29.75 -18.78
CA HIS A 639 4.43 -29.72 -20.11
C HIS A 639 5.29 -30.32 -21.23
N MET A 640 6.62 -30.30 -21.13
CA MET A 640 7.48 -30.74 -22.23
C MET A 640 7.30 -32.21 -22.62
N PRO A 641 7.22 -33.18 -21.67
CA PRO A 641 6.96 -34.57 -22.04
C PRO A 641 5.63 -34.75 -22.79
N PHE A 642 4.61 -33.96 -22.44
CA PHE A 642 3.32 -34.00 -23.09
C PHE A 642 3.36 -33.40 -24.49
N ILE A 643 3.90 -32.18 -24.65
CA ILE A 643 4.03 -31.51 -25.95
C ILE A 643 4.87 -32.39 -26.89
N TYR A 644 6.02 -32.89 -26.42
CA TYR A 644 6.84 -33.82 -27.20
C TYR A 644 6.06 -35.06 -27.63
N CYS A 645 5.28 -35.67 -26.73
CA CYS A 645 4.48 -36.85 -27.05
C CYS A 645 3.41 -36.57 -28.11
N MET A 646 2.67 -35.47 -27.97
CA MET A 646 1.64 -35.03 -28.93
C MET A 646 2.25 -34.79 -30.31
N GLU A 647 3.33 -34.01 -30.36
CA GLU A 647 4.02 -33.66 -31.61
C GLU A 647 4.72 -34.89 -32.25
N SER A 648 4.96 -35.97 -31.50
CA SER A 648 5.61 -37.21 -31.99
C SER A 648 4.66 -38.25 -32.58
N ILE A 649 3.35 -38.18 -32.31
CA ILE A 649 2.38 -39.23 -32.69
C ILE A 649 1.38 -38.67 -33.69
N GLU A 650 1.19 -39.35 -34.83
CA GLU A 650 0.10 -39.05 -35.75
C GLU A 650 -1.15 -39.85 -35.38
N GLY A 651 -2.31 -39.22 -35.41
CA GLY A 651 -3.58 -39.87 -35.11
C GLY A 651 -4.69 -38.90 -34.75
N ASN A 652 -5.79 -39.43 -34.24
CA ASN A 652 -6.89 -38.61 -33.74
C ASN A 652 -6.44 -37.83 -32.49
N VAL A 653 -6.60 -36.50 -32.53
CA VAL A 653 -6.11 -35.56 -31.52
C VAL A 653 -6.49 -35.96 -30.08
N GLU A 654 -7.77 -36.28 -29.84
CA GLU A 654 -8.26 -36.61 -28.50
C GLU A 654 -7.66 -37.94 -27.98
N THR A 655 -7.58 -38.94 -28.85
CA THR A 655 -6.98 -40.24 -28.50
C THR A 655 -5.49 -40.10 -28.15
N VAL A 656 -4.75 -39.33 -28.96
CA VAL A 656 -3.33 -39.06 -28.73
C VAL A 656 -3.14 -38.24 -27.45
N ALA A 657 -3.98 -37.23 -27.22
CA ALA A 657 -3.90 -36.38 -26.04
C ALA A 657 -4.14 -37.15 -24.73
N ILE A 658 -5.13 -38.05 -24.70
CA ILE A 658 -5.35 -38.93 -23.54
C ILE A 658 -4.12 -39.82 -23.31
N GLN A 659 -3.58 -40.42 -24.36
CA GLN A 659 -2.39 -41.29 -24.26
C GLN A 659 -1.16 -40.52 -23.73
N CYS A 660 -0.95 -39.29 -24.22
CA CYS A 660 0.17 -38.45 -23.81
C CYS A 660 0.00 -37.88 -22.40
N ALA A 661 -1.23 -37.58 -21.99
CA ALA A 661 -1.54 -37.13 -20.64
C ALA A 661 -1.24 -38.21 -19.60
N GLN A 662 -1.60 -39.47 -19.89
CA GLN A 662 -1.29 -40.62 -19.04
C GLN A 662 0.22 -40.83 -18.86
N LYS A 663 1.01 -40.57 -19.91
CA LYS A 663 2.49 -40.69 -19.86
C LYS A 663 3.16 -39.54 -19.12
N SER A 664 2.48 -38.40 -18.95
CA SER A 664 3.08 -37.14 -18.48
C SER A 664 2.44 -36.59 -17.19
N THR A 665 1.64 -37.41 -16.49
CA THR A 665 0.91 -37.01 -15.25
C THR A 665 0.05 -35.76 -15.40
N ILE A 666 -0.54 -35.54 -16.59
CA ILE A 666 -1.46 -34.44 -16.86
C ILE A 666 -2.90 -34.90 -16.63
N ASP A 667 -3.67 -34.08 -15.93
CA ASP A 667 -5.12 -34.24 -15.74
C ASP A 667 -5.84 -33.79 -17.02
N PHE A 668 -6.12 -34.74 -17.90
CA PHE A 668 -6.71 -34.43 -19.19
C PHE A 668 -8.16 -33.94 -19.09
N ASP A 669 -8.89 -34.29 -18.02
CA ASP A 669 -10.25 -33.78 -17.80
C ASP A 669 -10.21 -32.27 -17.53
N GLN A 670 -9.21 -31.82 -16.76
CA GLN A 670 -8.96 -30.38 -16.54
C GLN A 670 -8.62 -29.65 -17.84
N ILE A 671 -7.79 -30.25 -18.70
CA ILE A 671 -7.42 -29.69 -20.00
C ILE A 671 -8.64 -29.60 -20.92
N THR A 672 -9.43 -30.67 -20.99
CA THR A 672 -10.65 -30.73 -21.81
C THR A 672 -11.70 -29.74 -21.34
N ALA A 673 -11.85 -29.54 -20.03
CA ALA A 673 -12.73 -28.50 -19.50
C ALA A 673 -12.26 -27.09 -19.93
N CYS A 674 -10.95 -26.87 -19.95
CA CYS A 674 -10.37 -25.61 -20.38
C CYS A 674 -10.62 -25.30 -21.86
N THR A 675 -10.44 -26.28 -22.75
CA THR A 675 -10.63 -26.08 -24.20
C THR A 675 -12.07 -25.68 -24.56
N HIS A 676 -13.05 -26.10 -23.76
CA HIS A 676 -14.46 -25.73 -23.94
C HIS A 676 -14.89 -24.48 -23.17
N SER A 677 -13.98 -23.85 -22.44
CA SER A 677 -14.28 -22.72 -21.56
C SER A 677 -13.92 -21.37 -22.19
N ARG A 678 -14.48 -20.31 -21.59
CA ARG A 678 -14.06 -18.94 -21.87
C ARG A 678 -12.58 -18.70 -21.53
N LEU A 679 -12.04 -19.40 -20.53
CA LEU A 679 -10.64 -19.31 -20.14
C LEU A 679 -9.73 -19.77 -21.30
N GLY A 680 -9.98 -20.97 -21.85
CA GLY A 680 -9.23 -21.48 -23.01
C GLY A 680 -9.28 -20.51 -24.19
N ASN A 681 -10.47 -20.00 -24.50
CA ASN A 681 -10.65 -19.01 -25.57
C ASN A 681 -9.83 -17.72 -25.36
N GLN A 682 -9.79 -17.20 -24.13
CA GLN A 682 -9.02 -16.00 -23.79
C GLN A 682 -7.51 -16.24 -23.80
N LEU A 683 -7.06 -17.42 -23.37
CA LEU A 683 -5.65 -17.81 -23.42
C LEU A 683 -5.16 -17.90 -24.87
N GLN A 684 -5.95 -18.52 -25.75
CA GLN A 684 -5.61 -18.62 -27.17
C GLN A 684 -5.57 -17.24 -27.84
N HIS A 685 -6.49 -16.33 -27.47
CA HIS A 685 -6.45 -14.93 -27.91
C HIS A 685 -5.20 -14.18 -27.42
N ALA A 686 -4.73 -14.45 -26.20
CA ALA A 686 -3.50 -13.85 -25.69
C ALA A 686 -2.28 -14.27 -26.54
N TYR A 687 -2.22 -15.53 -26.98
CA TYR A 687 -1.19 -15.98 -27.92
C TYR A 687 -1.36 -15.41 -29.33
N ALA A 688 -2.58 -15.13 -29.79
CA ALA A 688 -2.83 -14.38 -31.02
C ALA A 688 -2.16 -13.00 -30.96
N ILE A 689 -2.46 -12.22 -29.92
CA ILE A 689 -1.87 -10.90 -29.70
C ILE A 689 -0.35 -10.99 -29.61
N GLN A 690 0.18 -11.98 -28.88
CA GLN A 690 1.63 -12.16 -28.75
C GLN A 690 2.30 -12.44 -30.09
N THR A 691 1.64 -13.20 -30.96
CA THR A 691 2.14 -13.58 -32.29
C THR A 691 2.03 -12.44 -33.30
N GLU A 692 0.95 -11.65 -33.25
CA GLU A 692 0.73 -10.45 -34.09
C GLU A 692 1.71 -9.31 -33.79
N ASN A 693 2.17 -9.21 -32.54
CA ASN A 693 3.12 -8.17 -32.12
C ASN A 693 4.59 -8.50 -32.41
N LEU A 694 4.89 -9.63 -33.04
CA LEU A 694 6.26 -9.97 -33.43
C LEU A 694 6.87 -8.91 -34.35
N GLN A 695 8.15 -8.62 -34.12
CA GLN A 695 8.96 -7.71 -34.92
C GLN A 695 10.28 -8.40 -35.32
N PRO A 696 10.51 -8.69 -36.61
CA PRO A 696 9.57 -8.55 -37.72
C PRO A 696 8.36 -9.48 -37.56
N SER A 697 7.25 -9.17 -38.24
CA SER A 697 6.08 -10.06 -38.26
C SER A 697 6.45 -11.41 -38.84
N HIS A 698 6.05 -12.49 -38.17
CA HIS A 698 6.32 -13.85 -38.61
C HIS A 698 5.79 -14.09 -40.03
N GLN A 699 6.52 -14.88 -40.82
CA GLN A 699 6.15 -15.23 -42.20
C GLN A 699 5.85 -16.72 -42.39
N TYR A 700 6.26 -17.54 -41.42
CA TYR A 700 6.12 -18.99 -41.38
C TYR A 700 6.28 -19.45 -39.93
N VAL A 701 6.03 -20.74 -39.68
CA VAL A 701 6.30 -21.41 -38.39
C VAL A 701 7.11 -22.69 -38.63
N PRO A 702 7.95 -23.14 -37.68
CA PRO A 702 8.19 -22.53 -36.37
C PRO A 702 8.98 -21.23 -36.49
N TRP A 703 8.56 -20.20 -35.76
CA TRP A 703 9.24 -18.91 -35.71
C TRP A 703 9.95 -18.74 -34.38
N ILE A 704 11.28 -18.62 -34.43
CA ILE A 704 12.13 -18.69 -33.24
C ILE A 704 12.61 -17.31 -32.85
N THR A 705 12.45 -16.95 -31.57
CA THR A 705 13.10 -15.76 -31.02
C THR A 705 14.05 -16.14 -29.90
N LEU A 706 15.21 -15.49 -29.87
CA LEU A 706 16.24 -15.68 -28.86
C LEU A 706 16.43 -14.35 -28.12
N ASN A 707 16.23 -14.36 -26.82
CA ASN A 707 16.21 -13.16 -25.97
C ASN A 707 15.27 -12.06 -26.49
N GLY A 708 14.17 -12.46 -27.15
CA GLY A 708 13.18 -11.55 -27.72
C GLY A 708 13.50 -11.01 -29.11
N GLU A 709 14.63 -11.40 -29.72
CA GLU A 709 15.03 -11.00 -31.07
C GLU A 709 14.89 -12.15 -32.06
N HIS A 710 14.52 -11.83 -33.30
CA HIS A 710 14.50 -12.75 -34.43
C HIS A 710 15.37 -12.22 -35.57
N THR A 711 16.19 -13.09 -36.15
CA THR A 711 16.93 -12.85 -37.40
C THR A 711 16.99 -14.14 -38.20
N ASP A 712 17.18 -14.04 -39.52
CA ASP A 712 17.38 -15.22 -40.39
C ASP A 712 18.54 -16.10 -39.93
N ASP A 713 19.58 -15.50 -39.34
CA ASP A 713 20.73 -16.24 -38.81
C ASP A 713 20.39 -16.99 -37.52
N ILE A 714 19.61 -16.38 -36.61
CA ILE A 714 19.09 -17.07 -35.42
C ILE A 714 18.21 -18.24 -35.83
N GLN A 715 17.29 -18.04 -36.77
CA GLN A 715 16.40 -19.09 -37.26
C GLN A 715 17.19 -20.27 -37.84
N LYS A 716 18.09 -20.01 -38.79
CA LYS A 716 18.91 -21.06 -39.43
C LYS A 716 19.79 -21.81 -38.42
N GLN A 717 20.34 -21.10 -37.43
CA GLN A 717 21.15 -21.73 -36.39
C GLN A 717 20.31 -22.57 -35.44
N ALA A 718 19.13 -22.08 -35.04
CA ALA A 718 18.21 -22.84 -34.19
C ALA A 718 17.79 -24.15 -34.85
N GLU A 719 17.45 -24.11 -36.15
CA GLU A 719 17.05 -25.30 -36.92
C GLU A 719 18.19 -26.32 -37.08
N LYS A 720 19.44 -25.84 -37.13
CA LYS A 720 20.63 -26.67 -37.35
C LYS A 720 21.23 -27.22 -36.04
N ASP A 721 21.47 -26.37 -35.05
CA ASP A 721 22.12 -26.68 -33.78
C ASP A 721 21.63 -25.73 -32.67
N LEU A 722 20.45 -26.03 -32.12
CA LEU A 722 19.83 -25.21 -31.08
C LEU A 722 20.66 -25.15 -29.78
N ILE A 723 21.28 -26.27 -29.40
CA ILE A 723 22.15 -26.34 -28.21
C ILE A 723 23.35 -25.40 -28.40
N GLY A 724 24.03 -25.46 -29.55
CA GLY A 724 25.14 -24.57 -29.87
C GLY A 724 24.73 -23.10 -29.84
N LEU A 725 23.58 -22.75 -30.43
CA LEU A 725 23.05 -21.38 -30.42
C LEU A 725 22.82 -20.85 -29.00
N ILE A 726 22.22 -21.68 -28.13
CA ILE A 726 21.96 -21.32 -26.73
C ILE A 726 23.28 -21.16 -25.97
N CYS A 727 24.21 -22.11 -26.11
CA CYS A 727 25.50 -22.06 -25.45
C CYS A 727 26.30 -20.81 -25.83
N ASN A 728 26.28 -20.40 -27.11
CA ASN A 728 26.94 -19.19 -27.58
C ASN A 728 26.29 -17.91 -27.05
N SER A 729 24.99 -17.97 -26.74
CA SER A 729 24.21 -16.82 -26.27
C SER A 729 24.16 -16.71 -24.74
N TYR A 730 24.63 -17.74 -24.03
CA TYR A 730 24.64 -17.80 -22.57
C TYR A 730 25.77 -16.94 -22.00
N LYS A 731 25.44 -16.08 -21.01
CA LYS A 731 26.38 -15.12 -20.40
C LYS A 731 26.73 -15.43 -18.94
N GLY A 732 26.23 -16.54 -18.40
CA GLY A 732 26.53 -16.96 -17.04
C GLY A 732 27.95 -17.52 -16.88
N SER A 733 28.45 -17.51 -15.65
CA SER A 733 29.85 -17.85 -15.32
C SER A 733 30.20 -19.34 -15.32
N ASP A 734 29.21 -20.24 -15.37
CA ASP A 734 29.44 -21.70 -15.37
C ASP A 734 28.57 -22.42 -16.42
N PRO A 735 29.04 -22.55 -17.68
CA PRO A 735 28.28 -23.23 -18.72
C PRO A 735 28.29 -24.76 -18.55
N PRO A 736 27.18 -25.46 -18.86
CA PRO A 736 27.10 -26.93 -18.85
C PRO A 736 28.17 -27.59 -19.72
N VAL A 737 28.49 -28.86 -19.44
CA VAL A 737 29.51 -29.62 -20.18
C VAL A 737 29.18 -29.71 -21.68
N GLN A 738 27.90 -29.75 -22.01
CA GLN A 738 27.37 -29.76 -23.37
C GLN A 738 27.75 -28.47 -24.14
N CYS A 739 27.90 -27.33 -23.44
CA CYS A 739 28.39 -26.08 -24.01
C CYS A 739 29.92 -26.01 -24.13
N LYS A 740 30.65 -26.92 -23.47
CA LYS A 740 32.13 -26.98 -23.50
C LYS A 740 32.67 -27.81 -24.68
N ARG A 741 31.80 -28.43 -25.49
CA ARG A 741 32.19 -29.25 -26.66
C ARG A 741 32.34 -28.48 -27.97
N ASN A 742 32.01 -27.18 -28.00
CA ASN A 742 32.08 -26.32 -29.19
C ASN A 742 33.10 -25.16 -29.08
N LEU A 743 34.10 -25.28 -28.20
CA LEU A 743 35.27 -24.38 -28.15
C LEU A 743 36.51 -25.03 -28.77
#